data_AF-A0A8T3KIP9-F1
#
_entry.id   AF-A0A8T3KIP9-F1
#
_cell.length_a   1.000
_cell.length_b   1.000
_cell.length_c   1.000
_cell.angle_alpha   90.00
_cell.angle_beta   90.00
_cell.angle_gamma   90.00
#
_symmetry.space_group_name_H-M   'P 1'
#
loop_
_entity.id
_entity.type
_entity.pdbx_description
1 polymer ?
#
loop_
_entity_poly.entity_id
_entity_poly.type
_entity_poly.pdbx_seq_one_letter_code
_entity_poly.pdbx_strand_id
1 'polypeptide(L)'
;MHDKCANTIFALDIGTRTVVGILGNGSPDRDYFEIFDAEIMEHTDRNMYDGQIHDITQVTGVVKRVKEKLEERNGCTLNHVAIAAAGRSLITHRALAEMDVEGMDVADKAFISGLELKAMQKAQQEVQERYKNHSNYYCVGYSVINYYLDNMIIKSLEGHRGTSMGVEVISTFLPRTVVDSLYTVMERAGLEVINLTLEPIAAIRVAIPENLRLLNLAMVDIGAGTSDIAITRAGTITAYSMVSVAGDEITEEIAQKLLTDFNTAERIKLEASKGKDRVSYRNALGDEAEISRAQLIDIIHPIVEKLAADIADSIKENNQGAPSAVFCVGGGSLTPGLKESLSCHLGLPVTRVGLKHLEENSALKLLVPDFSGPEMITPVGIALAGYRASGDHFIGISVNGNNLRMLNTRQMTVSDALLAIGFNPRKLISSRGEPLRFFVNGEAREIKGEPGQPARILINGEAGSLDRPLKNGDEVFVYDALKGEKARITIKDIVHSESCQVIVAGKRITLPARWSINGAAAPPDRYISDGDRLEITRIRTLGELIDSCELPKQGCSYRVNGRPAAYEYALSNGDSIEYCMDKPIPDGVGITVRVNGEEVKLPQRPEPYIFVDIFNHIDVDLSRAKGKVELAVNGIKARYTDIISDGDEISISWTRS
;
A
#
# COMPACT_ATOMS: atom_id res chain seq x y z
N MET A 1 -43.47 0.71 -29.17
CA MET A 1 -42.33 -0.07 -29.70
C MET A 1 -41.30 -0.12 -28.60
N HIS A 2 -41.02 -1.30 -28.03
CA HIS A 2 -39.87 -1.45 -27.16
C HIS A 2 -38.62 -1.34 -28.04
N ASP A 3 -37.71 -0.44 -27.67
CA ASP A 3 -36.42 -0.31 -28.34
C ASP A 3 -35.67 -1.64 -28.18
N LYS A 4 -35.52 -2.40 -29.27
CA LYS A 4 -34.94 -3.74 -29.26
C LYS A 4 -33.49 -3.76 -28.76
N CYS A 5 -32.82 -2.60 -28.76
CA CYS A 5 -31.41 -2.45 -28.45
C CYS A 5 -31.13 -1.68 -27.14
N ALA A 6 -32.13 -1.52 -26.25
CA ALA A 6 -31.95 -0.76 -25.01
C ALA A 6 -30.79 -1.24 -24.11
N ASN A 7 -30.42 -2.52 -24.20
CA ASN A 7 -29.29 -3.11 -23.46
C ASN A 7 -28.16 -3.60 -24.38
N THR A 8 -28.10 -3.10 -25.62
CA THR A 8 -27.12 -3.52 -26.61
C THR A 8 -25.85 -2.70 -26.53
N ILE A 9 -24.74 -3.42 -26.40
CA ILE A 9 -23.40 -2.88 -26.56
C ILE A 9 -23.02 -3.01 -28.02
N PHE A 10 -22.84 -1.86 -28.67
CA PHE A 10 -22.18 -1.77 -29.95
C PHE A 10 -20.69 -1.50 -29.73
N ALA A 11 -19.83 -2.33 -30.30
CA ALA A 11 -18.39 -2.15 -30.26
C ALA A 11 -17.82 -2.03 -31.67
N LEU A 12 -16.81 -1.18 -31.83
CA LEU A 12 -16.06 -1.03 -33.07
C LEU A 12 -14.57 -1.25 -32.81
N ASP A 13 -14.00 -2.18 -33.55
CA ASP A 13 -12.56 -2.30 -33.75
C ASP A 13 -12.19 -1.60 -35.06
N ILE A 14 -11.31 -0.60 -35.00
CA ILE A 14 -10.91 0.22 -36.16
C ILE A 14 -9.48 -0.13 -36.51
N GLY A 15 -9.32 -1.31 -37.10
CA GLY A 15 -8.02 -1.82 -37.53
C GLY A 15 -7.48 -1.12 -38.78
N THR A 16 -6.22 -1.42 -39.10
CA THR A 16 -5.55 -0.82 -40.26
C THR A 16 -6.15 -1.25 -41.60
N ARG A 17 -6.71 -2.46 -41.65
CA ARG A 17 -7.30 -3.05 -42.87
C ARG A 17 -8.82 -3.11 -42.82
N THR A 18 -9.40 -3.43 -41.67
CA THR A 18 -10.83 -3.68 -41.49
C THR A 18 -11.38 -2.84 -40.34
N VAL A 19 -12.67 -2.52 -40.44
CA VAL A 19 -13.50 -2.08 -39.31
C VAL A 19 -14.45 -3.22 -38.97
N VAL A 20 -14.43 -3.66 -37.71
CA VAL A 20 -15.30 -4.73 -37.21
C VAL A 20 -16.29 -4.13 -36.22
N GLY A 21 -17.58 -4.21 -36.55
CA GLY A 21 -18.68 -3.89 -35.66
C GLY A 21 -19.25 -5.13 -35.00
N ILE A 22 -19.43 -5.10 -33.68
CA ILE A 22 -20.06 -6.19 -32.91
C ILE A 22 -21.24 -5.65 -32.12
N LEU A 23 -22.34 -6.41 -32.12
CA LEU A 23 -23.45 -6.23 -31.20
C LEU A 23 -23.49 -7.37 -30.19
N GLY A 24 -23.54 -6.99 -28.91
CA GLY A 24 -23.68 -7.95 -27.82
C GLY A 24 -24.55 -7.44 -26.68
N ASN A 25 -25.07 -8.38 -25.89
CA ASN A 25 -25.90 -8.13 -24.72
C ASN A 25 -25.35 -8.91 -23.53
N GLY A 26 -25.31 -8.27 -22.37
CA GLY A 26 -25.07 -8.95 -21.09
C GLY A 26 -26.24 -8.72 -20.13
N SER A 27 -26.36 -9.58 -19.12
CA SER A 27 -27.32 -9.41 -18.02
C SER A 27 -26.63 -9.74 -16.70
N PRO A 28 -26.96 -9.04 -15.59
CA PRO A 28 -26.53 -9.44 -14.25
C PRO A 28 -26.93 -10.87 -13.88
N ASP A 29 -28.02 -11.38 -14.47
CA ASP A 29 -28.56 -12.72 -14.20
C ASP A 29 -27.90 -13.82 -15.05
N ARG A 30 -26.93 -13.46 -15.92
CA ARG A 30 -26.23 -14.40 -16.81
C ARG A 30 -24.73 -14.33 -16.56
N ASP A 31 -24.11 -15.49 -16.41
CA ASP A 31 -22.64 -15.62 -16.27
C ASP A 31 -21.88 -15.45 -17.59
N TYR A 32 -22.58 -15.14 -18.69
CA TYR A 32 -22.01 -14.99 -20.02
C TYR A 32 -22.48 -13.73 -20.74
N PHE A 33 -21.65 -13.22 -21.63
CA PHE A 33 -21.97 -12.16 -22.58
C PHE A 33 -22.33 -12.77 -23.94
N GLU A 34 -23.46 -12.36 -24.51
CA GLU A 34 -23.99 -12.89 -25.77
C GLU A 34 -23.65 -11.96 -26.92
N ILE A 35 -22.96 -12.47 -27.94
CA ILE A 35 -22.71 -11.77 -29.20
C ILE A 35 -23.69 -12.28 -30.24
N PHE A 36 -24.52 -11.39 -30.78
CA PHE A 36 -25.65 -11.78 -31.62
C PHE A 36 -25.60 -11.27 -33.05
N ASP A 37 -24.80 -10.23 -33.34
CA ASP A 37 -24.54 -9.79 -34.72
C ASP A 37 -23.13 -9.19 -34.83
N ALA A 38 -22.55 -9.27 -36.01
CA ALA A 38 -21.27 -8.66 -36.34
C ALA A 38 -21.21 -8.26 -37.82
N GLU A 39 -20.48 -7.19 -38.13
CA GLU A 39 -20.22 -6.75 -39.50
C GLU A 39 -18.73 -6.43 -39.64
N ILE A 40 -18.12 -6.93 -40.71
CA ILE A 40 -16.71 -6.68 -41.02
C ILE A 40 -16.67 -5.97 -42.36
N MET A 41 -15.97 -4.84 -42.41
CA MET A 41 -15.80 -4.08 -43.63
C MET A 41 -14.35 -3.67 -43.83
N GLU A 42 -13.83 -3.93 -45.02
CA GLU A 42 -12.49 -3.50 -45.41
C GLU A 42 -12.48 -2.00 -45.75
N HIS A 43 -11.38 -1.32 -45.43
CA HIS A 43 -11.11 0.01 -45.96
C HIS A 43 -10.93 -0.08 -47.49
N THR A 44 -11.38 0.94 -48.22
CA THR A 44 -11.17 1.02 -49.67
C THR A 44 -9.70 1.27 -50.01
N ASP A 45 -9.04 2.06 -49.17
CA ASP A 45 -7.65 2.50 -49.30
C ASP A 45 -6.93 2.34 -47.95
N ARG A 46 -5.60 2.50 -47.94
CA ARG A 46 -4.79 2.46 -46.72
C ARG A 46 -4.99 3.76 -45.92
N ASN A 47 -6.13 3.85 -45.23
CA ASN A 47 -6.60 5.04 -44.51
C ASN A 47 -6.08 5.14 -43.06
N MET A 48 -5.51 4.03 -42.60
CA MET A 48 -4.92 3.83 -41.30
C MET A 48 -3.48 3.40 -41.52
N TYR A 49 -2.52 4.15 -40.99
CA TYR A 49 -1.12 3.73 -40.98
C TYR A 49 -0.73 3.41 -39.55
N ASP A 50 -0.35 2.15 -39.37
CA ASP A 50 0.18 1.63 -38.12
C ASP A 50 -0.68 2.00 -36.88
N GLY A 51 -2.01 1.81 -37.00
CA GLY A 51 -2.96 2.06 -35.92
C GLY A 51 -3.39 3.52 -35.73
N GLN A 52 -2.92 4.47 -36.56
CA GLN A 52 -3.36 5.87 -36.52
C GLN A 52 -4.27 6.21 -37.70
N ILE A 53 -5.26 7.08 -37.46
CA ILE A 53 -6.14 7.60 -38.50
C ILE A 53 -5.41 8.70 -39.28
N HIS A 54 -5.14 8.45 -40.56
CA HIS A 54 -4.59 9.46 -41.46
C HIS A 54 -5.68 10.20 -42.24
N ASP A 55 -6.77 9.51 -42.59
CA ASP A 55 -7.94 10.11 -43.25
C ASP A 55 -9.22 9.87 -42.45
N ILE A 56 -9.58 10.86 -41.64
CA ILE A 56 -10.81 10.86 -40.82
C ILE A 56 -12.05 10.67 -41.69
N THR A 57 -12.10 11.25 -42.89
CA THR A 57 -13.30 11.25 -43.73
C THR A 57 -13.58 9.85 -44.26
N GLN A 58 -12.54 9.17 -44.75
CA GLN A 58 -12.69 7.82 -45.29
C GLN A 58 -13.01 6.80 -44.19
N VAL A 59 -12.33 6.85 -43.05
CA VAL A 59 -12.63 5.97 -41.90
C VAL A 59 -14.06 6.21 -41.41
N THR A 60 -14.52 7.46 -41.34
CA THR A 60 -15.92 7.79 -41.00
C THR A 60 -16.90 7.12 -41.97
N GLY A 61 -16.58 7.13 -43.28
CA GLY A 61 -17.42 6.49 -44.29
C GLY A 61 -17.56 4.98 -44.08
N VAL A 62 -16.48 4.28 -43.73
CA VAL A 62 -16.52 2.84 -43.43
C VAL A 62 -17.33 2.57 -42.15
N VAL A 63 -17.05 3.32 -41.08
CA VAL A 63 -17.78 3.21 -39.81
C VAL A 63 -19.28 3.42 -40.00
N LYS A 64 -19.70 4.42 -40.78
CA LYS A 64 -21.11 4.65 -41.09
C LYS A 64 -21.76 3.46 -41.78
N ARG A 65 -21.10 2.87 -42.78
CA ARG A 65 -21.65 1.70 -43.48
C ARG A 65 -21.76 0.46 -42.59
N VAL A 66 -20.79 0.25 -41.70
CA VAL A 66 -20.84 -0.83 -40.68
C VAL A 66 -22.04 -0.62 -39.76
N LYS A 67 -22.19 0.60 -39.22
CA LYS A 67 -23.34 1.00 -38.40
C LYS A 67 -24.66 0.79 -39.14
N GLU A 68 -24.81 1.33 -40.34
CA GLU A 68 -26.04 1.26 -41.15
C GLU A 68 -26.49 -0.18 -41.40
N LYS A 69 -25.55 -1.08 -41.77
CA LYS A 69 -25.87 -2.50 -41.97
C LYS A 69 -26.32 -3.20 -40.69
N LEU A 70 -25.68 -2.91 -39.55
CA LEU A 70 -26.07 -3.46 -38.26
C LEU A 70 -27.44 -2.92 -37.82
N GLU A 71 -27.70 -1.63 -38.01
CA GLU A 71 -29.01 -1.01 -37.74
C GLU A 71 -30.11 -1.60 -38.61
N GLU A 72 -29.85 -1.81 -39.91
CA GLU A 72 -30.79 -2.40 -40.86
C GLU A 72 -31.16 -3.85 -40.46
N ARG A 73 -30.16 -4.68 -40.13
CA ARG A 73 -30.39 -6.08 -39.73
C ARG A 73 -31.15 -6.22 -38.42
N ASN A 74 -30.94 -5.31 -37.47
CA ASN A 74 -31.48 -5.41 -36.11
C ASN A 74 -32.72 -4.56 -35.87
N GLY A 75 -33.02 -3.61 -36.78
CA GLY A 75 -34.16 -2.71 -36.69
C GLY A 75 -34.08 -1.79 -35.46
N CYS A 76 -32.88 -1.28 -35.16
CA CYS A 76 -32.64 -0.35 -34.07
C CYS A 76 -31.66 0.75 -34.47
N THR A 77 -31.50 1.76 -33.63
CA THR A 77 -30.55 2.86 -33.84
C THR A 77 -29.40 2.74 -32.86
N LEU A 78 -28.17 2.73 -33.37
CA LEU A 78 -26.95 2.65 -32.60
C LEU A 78 -26.41 4.07 -32.38
N ASN A 79 -26.60 4.59 -31.17
CA ASN A 79 -26.14 5.93 -30.79
C ASN A 79 -24.86 5.89 -29.96
N HIS A 80 -24.55 4.76 -29.35
CA HIS A 80 -23.45 4.58 -28.42
C HIS A 80 -22.48 3.52 -28.94
N VAL A 81 -21.17 3.67 -28.71
CA VAL A 81 -20.16 2.74 -29.20
C VAL A 81 -18.97 2.57 -28.24
N ALA A 82 -18.54 1.34 -28.01
CA ALA A 82 -17.26 1.04 -27.38
C ALA A 82 -16.18 0.89 -28.45
N ILE A 83 -15.03 1.54 -28.27
CA ILE A 83 -13.89 1.47 -29.19
C ILE A 83 -12.60 1.12 -28.46
N ALA A 84 -11.56 0.79 -29.24
CA ALA A 84 -10.20 0.74 -28.74
C ALA A 84 -9.26 1.65 -29.54
N ALA A 85 -8.18 2.06 -28.89
CA ALA A 85 -7.03 2.64 -29.55
C ALA A 85 -5.94 1.58 -29.75
N ALA A 86 -5.32 1.61 -30.93
CA ALA A 86 -4.21 0.75 -31.30
C ALA A 86 -2.94 1.04 -30.49
N GLY A 87 -2.09 0.02 -30.38
CA GLY A 87 -0.97 0.02 -29.44
C GLY A 87 0.30 0.76 -29.87
N ARG A 88 0.40 1.24 -31.13
CA ARG A 88 1.68 1.75 -31.67
C ARG A 88 2.32 2.90 -30.91
N SER A 89 1.51 3.79 -30.36
CA SER A 89 2.03 4.95 -29.64
C SER A 89 2.01 4.76 -28.13
N LEU A 90 1.78 3.53 -27.68
CA LEU A 90 1.81 3.21 -26.27
C LEU A 90 3.24 3.26 -25.74
N ILE A 91 3.41 4.04 -24.68
CA ILE A 91 4.62 4.01 -23.89
C ILE A 91 4.25 3.34 -22.58
N THR A 92 4.91 2.23 -22.28
CA THR A 92 4.90 1.68 -20.94
C THR A 92 6.11 2.18 -20.18
N HIS A 93 5.89 2.55 -18.93
CA HIS A 93 6.98 3.01 -18.08
C HIS A 93 6.79 2.51 -16.67
N ARG A 94 7.85 1.89 -16.14
CA ARG A 94 7.90 1.41 -14.76
C ARG A 94 8.45 2.48 -13.86
N ALA A 95 7.82 2.68 -12.72
CA ALA A 95 8.32 3.59 -11.70
C ALA A 95 8.17 2.96 -10.32
N LEU A 96 9.26 3.04 -9.55
CA LEU A 96 9.27 2.72 -8.12
C LEU A 96 9.14 4.03 -7.33
N ALA A 97 8.17 4.10 -6.44
CA ALA A 97 8.09 5.12 -5.41
C ALA A 97 8.26 4.50 -4.03
N GLU A 98 9.10 5.13 -3.21
CA GLU A 98 9.37 4.70 -1.83
C GLU A 98 9.10 5.85 -0.87
N MET A 99 8.76 5.50 0.38
CA MET A 99 8.56 6.42 1.48
C MET A 99 9.10 5.83 2.77
N ASP A 100 9.82 6.67 3.51
CA ASP A 100 10.12 6.44 4.92
C ASP A 100 8.82 6.55 5.72
N VAL A 101 8.52 5.49 6.46
CA VAL A 101 7.33 5.33 7.30
C VAL A 101 7.72 5.00 8.74
N GLU A 102 8.97 5.25 9.13
CA GLU A 102 9.43 5.02 10.49
C GLU A 102 8.56 5.80 11.50
N GLY A 103 7.99 5.08 12.46
CA GLY A 103 7.10 5.65 13.47
C GLY A 103 5.66 5.95 13.01
N MET A 104 5.32 5.62 11.75
CA MET A 104 3.93 5.55 11.30
C MET A 104 3.20 4.38 12.00
N ASP A 105 1.89 4.49 12.13
CA ASP A 105 1.05 3.38 12.60
C ASP A 105 0.93 2.32 11.48
N VAL A 106 -0.25 1.75 11.23
CA VAL A 106 -0.42 0.79 10.12
C VAL A 106 -0.66 1.54 8.81
N ALA A 107 -0.19 0.98 7.68
CA ALA A 107 -0.56 1.46 6.36
C ALA A 107 -2.04 1.19 6.09
N ASP A 108 -2.80 2.24 5.86
CA ASP A 108 -4.19 2.19 5.44
C ASP A 108 -4.34 2.36 3.92
N LYS A 109 -5.57 2.20 3.41
CA LYS A 109 -5.84 2.33 1.98
C LYS A 109 -5.50 3.72 1.42
N ALA A 110 -5.66 4.77 2.23
CA ALA A 110 -5.38 6.14 1.81
C ALA A 110 -3.87 6.34 1.59
N PHE A 111 -3.04 5.83 2.50
CA PHE A 111 -1.60 5.82 2.34
C PHE A 111 -1.17 5.04 1.09
N ILE A 112 -1.69 3.82 0.91
CA ILE A 112 -1.34 2.95 -0.23
C ILE A 112 -1.68 3.64 -1.55
N SER A 113 -2.89 4.19 -1.65
CA SER A 113 -3.34 4.92 -2.83
C SER A 113 -2.49 6.18 -3.09
N GLY A 114 -2.07 6.90 -2.04
CA GLY A 114 -1.16 8.03 -2.16
C GLY A 114 0.24 7.63 -2.63
N LEU A 115 0.72 6.46 -2.22
CA LEU A 115 2.00 5.90 -2.65
C LEU A 115 1.95 5.43 -4.11
N GLU A 116 0.87 4.78 -4.54
CA GLU A 116 0.61 4.44 -5.95
C GLU A 116 0.57 5.69 -6.83
N LEU A 117 -0.17 6.71 -6.41
CA LEU A 117 -0.26 7.99 -7.10
C LEU A 117 1.12 8.64 -7.28
N LYS A 118 1.97 8.57 -6.25
CA LYS A 118 3.35 9.06 -6.31
C LYS A 118 4.18 8.30 -7.34
N ALA A 119 4.01 6.98 -7.45
CA ALA A 119 4.68 6.17 -8.46
C ALA A 119 4.21 6.51 -9.87
N MET A 120 2.90 6.71 -10.08
CA MET A 120 2.35 7.15 -11.36
C MET A 120 2.85 8.53 -11.78
N GLN A 121 2.93 9.50 -10.85
CA GLN A 121 3.49 10.83 -11.12
C GLN A 121 4.94 10.75 -11.57
N LYS A 122 5.74 9.94 -10.87
CA LYS A 122 7.13 9.69 -11.25
C LYS A 122 7.22 9.11 -12.66
N ALA A 123 6.39 8.12 -12.98
CA ALA A 123 6.33 7.56 -14.33
C ALA A 123 5.96 8.60 -15.39
N GLN A 124 4.96 9.44 -15.13
CA GLN A 124 4.52 10.48 -16.05
C GLN A 124 5.61 11.54 -16.29
N GLN A 125 6.32 11.97 -15.25
CA GLN A 125 7.44 12.91 -15.36
C GLN A 125 8.57 12.33 -16.20
N GLU A 126 8.99 11.10 -15.91
CA GLU A 126 10.08 10.43 -16.64
C GLU A 126 9.72 10.22 -18.13
N VAL A 127 8.46 9.89 -18.45
CA VAL A 127 7.98 9.81 -19.84
C VAL A 127 7.97 11.19 -20.50
N GLN A 128 7.43 12.22 -19.86
CA GLN A 128 7.43 13.58 -20.43
C GLN A 128 8.85 14.11 -20.68
N GLU A 129 9.80 13.80 -19.80
CA GLU A 129 11.19 14.19 -19.98
C GLU A 129 11.90 13.44 -21.12
N ARG A 130 11.61 12.15 -21.27
CA ARG A 130 12.19 11.31 -22.32
C ARG A 130 11.65 11.67 -23.71
N TYR A 131 10.40 12.11 -23.78
CA TYR A 131 9.68 12.38 -25.03
C TYR A 131 9.34 13.86 -25.23
N LYS A 132 10.15 14.79 -24.70
CA LYS A 132 9.96 16.27 -24.75
C LYS A 132 9.54 16.88 -26.10
N ASN A 133 9.81 16.19 -27.21
CA ASN A 133 9.50 16.65 -28.57
C ASN A 133 8.19 16.10 -29.15
N HIS A 134 7.48 15.23 -28.43
CA HIS A 134 6.23 14.61 -28.87
C HIS A 134 5.10 15.02 -27.91
N SER A 135 3.93 15.24 -28.51
CA SER A 135 2.60 15.50 -27.94
C SER A 135 2.39 15.18 -26.45
N ASN A 136 1.57 15.97 -25.75
CA ASN A 136 1.09 15.60 -24.41
C ASN A 136 0.53 14.16 -24.41
N TYR A 137 1.08 13.32 -23.54
CA TYR A 137 0.63 11.94 -23.33
C TYR A 137 -0.39 11.87 -22.20
N TYR A 138 -1.45 11.08 -22.40
CA TYR A 138 -2.40 10.70 -21.36
C TYR A 138 -1.96 9.40 -20.70
N CYS A 139 -1.92 9.36 -19.37
CA CYS A 139 -1.89 8.10 -18.64
C CYS A 139 -3.25 7.43 -18.80
N VAL A 140 -3.30 6.31 -19.52
CA VAL A 140 -4.55 5.60 -19.84
C VAL A 140 -4.76 4.37 -18.96
N GLY A 141 -3.77 4.02 -18.15
CA GLY A 141 -3.87 2.92 -17.19
C GLY A 141 -2.57 2.69 -16.42
N TYR A 142 -2.68 1.99 -15.29
CA TYR A 142 -1.52 1.45 -14.58
C TYR A 142 -1.87 0.12 -13.91
N SER A 143 -0.84 -0.66 -13.59
CA SER A 143 -0.95 -1.86 -12.77
C SER A 143 0.14 -1.83 -11.70
N VAL A 144 -0.19 -2.24 -10.48
CA VAL A 144 0.81 -2.49 -9.44
C VAL A 144 1.54 -3.80 -9.77
N ILE A 145 2.87 -3.74 -9.78
CA ILE A 145 3.74 -4.90 -9.99
C ILE A 145 4.08 -5.52 -8.64
N ASN A 146 4.65 -4.72 -7.73
CA ASN A 146 5.09 -5.16 -6.42
C ASN A 146 4.84 -4.07 -5.38
N TYR A 147 4.55 -4.51 -4.14
CA TYR A 147 4.76 -3.68 -2.97
C TYR A 147 6.04 -4.10 -2.25
N TYR A 148 6.66 -3.15 -1.55
CA TYR A 148 7.87 -3.35 -0.78
C TYR A 148 7.64 -2.90 0.66
N LEU A 149 7.99 -3.75 1.62
CA LEU A 149 8.06 -3.43 3.03
C LEU A 149 9.49 -3.72 3.49
N ASP A 150 10.21 -2.67 3.92
CA ASP A 150 11.61 -2.76 4.34
C ASP A 150 12.50 -3.49 3.31
N ASN A 151 12.32 -3.13 2.04
CA ASN A 151 12.95 -3.72 0.84
C ASN A 151 12.56 -5.18 0.53
N MET A 152 11.60 -5.78 1.25
CA MET A 152 11.06 -7.10 0.93
C MET A 152 9.76 -7.00 0.13
N ILE A 153 9.63 -7.82 -0.92
CA ILE A 153 8.42 -7.87 -1.74
C ILE A 153 7.27 -8.47 -0.93
N ILE A 154 6.13 -7.78 -0.93
CA ILE A 154 4.89 -8.22 -0.30
C ILE A 154 3.70 -8.05 -1.24
N LYS A 155 2.62 -8.82 -1.00
CA LYS A 155 1.40 -8.79 -1.82
C LYS A 155 0.53 -7.55 -1.55
N SER A 156 0.51 -7.05 -0.32
CA SER A 156 -0.26 -5.88 0.09
C SER A 156 0.44 -5.19 1.25
N LEU A 157 0.36 -3.86 1.32
CA LEU A 157 0.83 -3.08 2.45
C LEU A 157 -0.25 -2.88 3.51
N GLU A 158 -1.52 -3.17 3.21
CA GLU A 158 -2.63 -2.84 4.10
C GLU A 158 -2.50 -3.55 5.46
N GLY A 159 -2.48 -2.76 6.53
CA GLY A 159 -2.32 -3.24 7.90
C GLY A 159 -0.87 -3.46 8.35
N HIS A 160 0.12 -3.32 7.47
CA HIS A 160 1.53 -3.51 7.82
C HIS A 160 2.14 -2.27 8.52
N ARG A 161 3.22 -2.50 9.28
CA ARG A 161 4.11 -1.47 9.85
C ARG A 161 5.55 -1.79 9.43
N GLY A 162 6.36 -0.76 9.23
CA GLY A 162 7.77 -0.90 8.85
C GLY A 162 8.51 0.42 8.99
N THR A 163 9.72 0.48 8.45
CA THR A 163 10.53 1.70 8.33
C THR A 163 10.49 2.28 6.92
N SER A 164 10.35 1.44 5.89
CA SER A 164 10.22 1.88 4.50
C SER A 164 9.11 1.10 3.80
N MET A 165 8.27 1.82 3.03
CA MET A 165 7.27 1.22 2.16
C MET A 165 7.43 1.73 0.74
N GLY A 166 7.30 0.83 -0.24
CA GLY A 166 7.42 1.15 -1.65
C GLY A 166 6.36 0.48 -2.51
N VAL A 167 6.13 1.04 -3.68
CA VAL A 167 5.31 0.45 -4.73
C VAL A 167 5.97 0.62 -6.09
N GLU A 168 6.06 -0.48 -6.83
CA GLU A 168 6.45 -0.48 -8.24
C GLU A 168 5.18 -0.57 -9.08
N VAL A 169 4.97 0.41 -9.95
CA VAL A 169 3.85 0.42 -10.91
C VAL A 169 4.37 0.37 -12.33
N ILE A 170 3.60 -0.22 -13.23
CA ILE A 170 3.73 -0.03 -14.67
C ILE A 170 2.58 0.84 -15.15
N SER A 171 2.91 2.01 -15.68
CA SER A 171 1.94 2.96 -16.23
C SER A 171 2.00 2.94 -17.76
N THR A 172 0.84 3.06 -18.41
CA THR A 172 0.69 3.06 -19.86
C THR A 172 0.21 4.42 -20.33
N PHE A 173 0.86 4.97 -21.35
CA PHE A 173 0.63 6.30 -21.87
C PHE A 173 0.29 6.29 -23.35
N LEU A 174 -0.67 7.12 -23.78
CA LEU A 174 -1.09 7.27 -25.18
C LEU A 174 -1.03 8.75 -25.62
N PRO A 175 -0.59 9.09 -26.85
CA PRO A 175 -0.62 10.46 -27.33
C PRO A 175 -2.05 10.96 -27.50
N ARG A 176 -2.26 12.22 -27.12
CA ARG A 176 -3.54 12.90 -27.27
C ARG A 176 -4.11 12.88 -28.70
N THR A 177 -3.27 13.00 -29.71
CA THR A 177 -3.68 13.05 -31.12
C THR A 177 -4.42 11.79 -31.58
N VAL A 178 -4.04 10.62 -31.06
CA VAL A 178 -4.69 9.34 -31.39
C VAL A 178 -6.13 9.34 -30.84
N VAL A 179 -6.29 9.77 -29.59
CA VAL A 179 -7.60 9.88 -28.94
C VAL A 179 -8.49 10.86 -29.68
N ASP A 180 -8.01 12.09 -29.93
CA ASP A 180 -8.80 13.14 -30.58
C ASP A 180 -9.29 12.72 -31.98
N SER A 181 -8.47 11.98 -32.73
CA SER A 181 -8.82 11.49 -34.07
C SER A 181 -9.95 10.46 -34.03
N LEU A 182 -9.89 9.50 -33.11
CA LEU A 182 -10.94 8.48 -32.93
C LEU A 182 -12.28 9.15 -32.58
N TYR A 183 -12.28 10.08 -31.63
CA TYR A 183 -13.49 10.82 -31.26
C TYR A 183 -14.07 11.60 -32.43
N THR A 184 -13.23 12.24 -33.24
CA THR A 184 -13.69 12.97 -34.43
C THR A 184 -14.39 12.05 -35.43
N VAL A 185 -13.87 10.83 -35.65
CA VAL A 185 -14.53 9.83 -36.52
C VAL A 185 -15.89 9.43 -35.96
N MET A 186 -15.96 9.14 -34.65
CA MET A 186 -17.20 8.72 -33.99
C MET A 186 -18.26 9.81 -34.00
N GLU A 187 -17.89 11.04 -33.68
CA GLU A 187 -18.79 12.21 -33.73
C GLU A 187 -19.36 12.40 -35.15
N ARG A 188 -18.51 12.34 -36.19
CA ARG A 188 -18.95 12.46 -37.59
C ARG A 188 -19.80 11.28 -38.05
N ALA A 189 -19.66 10.11 -37.41
CA ALA A 189 -20.52 8.93 -37.61
C ALA A 189 -21.83 8.98 -36.81
N GLY A 190 -22.04 10.02 -35.99
CA GLY A 190 -23.21 10.14 -35.12
C GLY A 190 -23.21 9.09 -34.02
N LEU A 191 -22.05 8.84 -33.41
CA LEU A 191 -21.85 7.88 -32.33
C LEU A 191 -21.21 8.55 -31.12
N GLU A 192 -21.71 8.21 -29.94
CA GLU A 192 -21.18 8.58 -28.63
C GLU A 192 -20.33 7.43 -28.06
N VAL A 193 -19.08 7.69 -27.72
CA VAL A 193 -18.06 6.67 -27.38
C VAL A 193 -18.15 6.03 -25.97
N ILE A 194 -19.15 5.20 -25.61
CA ILE A 194 -19.35 4.62 -24.24
C ILE A 194 -18.14 4.02 -23.53
N ASN A 195 -17.11 3.63 -24.26
CA ASN A 195 -15.85 3.20 -23.67
C ASN A 195 -14.72 3.36 -24.68
N LEU A 196 -13.54 3.80 -24.23
CA LEU A 196 -12.29 3.73 -24.98
C LEU A 196 -11.29 2.88 -24.20
N THR A 197 -10.97 1.68 -24.70
CA THR A 197 -9.93 0.81 -24.16
C THR A 197 -8.68 0.84 -25.05
N LEU A 198 -7.65 0.10 -24.67
CA LEU A 198 -6.54 -0.25 -25.56
C LEU A 198 -6.76 -1.65 -26.13
N GLU A 199 -6.39 -1.86 -27.40
CA GLU A 199 -6.46 -3.16 -28.07
C GLU A 199 -5.74 -4.27 -27.28
N PRO A 200 -4.46 -4.13 -26.87
CA PRO A 200 -3.79 -5.18 -26.10
C PRO A 200 -4.44 -5.45 -24.73
N ILE A 201 -5.13 -4.46 -24.15
CA ILE A 201 -5.89 -4.64 -22.89
C ILE A 201 -7.20 -5.40 -23.15
N ALA A 202 -7.90 -5.06 -24.24
CA ALA A 202 -9.13 -5.74 -24.66
C ALA A 202 -8.85 -7.20 -25.01
N ALA A 203 -7.86 -7.44 -25.86
CA ALA A 203 -7.48 -8.76 -26.34
C ALA A 203 -7.04 -9.68 -25.20
N ILE A 204 -6.15 -9.22 -24.31
CA ILE A 204 -5.61 -10.10 -23.25
C ILE A 204 -6.66 -10.50 -22.22
N ARG A 205 -7.68 -9.66 -22.00
CA ARG A 205 -8.79 -10.00 -21.12
C ARG A 205 -9.60 -11.19 -21.62
N VAL A 206 -9.69 -11.36 -22.93
CA VAL A 206 -10.37 -12.50 -23.57
C VAL A 206 -9.42 -13.68 -23.73
N ALA A 207 -8.18 -13.42 -24.15
CA ALA A 207 -7.22 -14.46 -24.48
C ALA A 207 -6.64 -15.17 -23.23
N ILE A 208 -6.34 -14.41 -22.17
CA ILE A 208 -5.70 -14.89 -20.94
C ILE A 208 -6.56 -14.51 -19.72
N PRO A 209 -7.44 -15.43 -19.27
CA PRO A 209 -8.21 -15.29 -18.03
C PRO A 209 -7.34 -14.98 -16.80
N GLU A 210 -7.90 -14.26 -15.82
CA GLU A 210 -7.17 -13.80 -14.63
C GLU A 210 -6.47 -14.90 -13.84
N ASN A 211 -7.11 -16.06 -13.71
CA ASN A 211 -6.54 -17.22 -13.03
C ASN A 211 -5.28 -17.78 -13.72
N LEU A 212 -5.10 -17.53 -15.02
CA LEU A 212 -3.90 -17.92 -15.76
C LEU A 212 -2.78 -16.88 -15.69
N ARG A 213 -3.07 -15.62 -15.30
CA ARG A 213 -2.08 -14.52 -15.25
C ARG A 213 -1.00 -14.71 -14.17
N LEU A 214 -1.18 -15.68 -13.27
CA LEU A 214 -0.11 -16.13 -12.37
C LEU A 214 1.09 -16.70 -13.14
N LEU A 215 0.84 -17.30 -14.30
CA LEU A 215 1.87 -17.86 -15.17
C LEU A 215 2.58 -16.76 -15.96
N ASN A 216 3.84 -17.04 -16.32
CA ASN A 216 4.64 -16.21 -17.22
C ASN A 216 4.16 -16.44 -18.67
N LEU A 217 3.18 -15.67 -19.15
CA LEU A 217 2.56 -15.85 -20.47
C LEU A 217 2.74 -14.58 -21.30
N ALA A 218 2.81 -14.73 -22.62
CA ALA A 218 2.68 -13.61 -23.54
C ALA A 218 1.45 -13.80 -24.43
N MET A 219 0.70 -12.74 -24.65
CA MET A 219 -0.27 -12.63 -25.73
C MET A 219 0.34 -11.77 -26.83
N VAL A 220 0.19 -12.20 -28.08
CA VAL A 220 0.60 -11.43 -29.26
C VAL A 220 -0.60 -11.29 -30.19
N ASP A 221 -1.14 -10.08 -30.31
CA ASP A 221 -2.19 -9.73 -31.27
C ASP A 221 -1.58 -9.27 -32.58
N ILE A 222 -1.56 -10.15 -33.57
CA ILE A 222 -0.93 -9.94 -34.86
C ILE A 222 -2.00 -9.48 -35.83
N GLY A 223 -2.10 -8.17 -36.02
CA GLY A 223 -3.03 -7.53 -36.92
C GLY A 223 -2.52 -7.46 -38.37
N ALA A 224 -3.07 -6.52 -39.13
CA ALA A 224 -2.60 -6.22 -40.48
C ALA A 224 -1.33 -5.36 -40.46
N GLY A 225 -1.30 -4.23 -39.76
CA GLY A 225 -0.12 -3.36 -39.72
C GLY A 225 0.75 -3.46 -38.46
N THR A 226 0.24 -4.02 -37.37
CA THR A 226 0.95 -4.05 -36.07
C THR A 226 0.80 -5.39 -35.37
N SER A 227 1.79 -5.72 -34.55
CA SER A 227 1.74 -6.86 -33.63
C SER A 227 1.84 -6.37 -32.19
N ASP A 228 0.72 -6.36 -31.46
CA ASP A 228 0.63 -5.85 -30.09
C ASP A 228 0.87 -6.95 -29.07
N ILE A 229 1.72 -6.69 -28.07
CA ILE A 229 2.23 -7.69 -27.12
C ILE A 229 1.81 -7.30 -25.71
N ALA A 230 1.30 -8.27 -24.95
CA ALA A 230 1.01 -8.12 -23.53
C ALA A 230 1.55 -9.33 -22.74
N ILE A 231 2.29 -9.06 -21.67
CA ILE A 231 2.99 -10.09 -20.88
C ILE A 231 2.40 -10.15 -19.47
N THR A 232 2.13 -11.36 -18.98
CA THR A 232 1.61 -11.59 -17.62
C THR A 232 2.61 -12.33 -16.77
N ARG A 233 2.66 -12.01 -15.48
CA ARG A 233 3.38 -12.76 -14.45
C ARG A 233 2.81 -12.40 -13.09
N ALA A 234 2.82 -13.36 -12.15
CA ALA A 234 2.43 -13.11 -10.75
C ALA A 234 1.02 -12.53 -10.57
N GLY A 235 0.09 -12.81 -11.50
CA GLY A 235 -1.31 -12.41 -11.40
C GLY A 235 -1.64 -11.05 -12.04
N THR A 236 -0.63 -10.36 -12.58
CA THR A 236 -0.80 -9.04 -13.21
C THR A 236 -0.15 -8.97 -14.59
N ILE A 237 -0.43 -7.90 -15.32
CA ILE A 237 0.23 -7.58 -16.58
C ILE A 237 1.50 -6.80 -16.25
N THR A 238 2.65 -7.31 -16.67
CA THR A 238 3.97 -6.79 -16.32
C THR A 238 4.64 -6.00 -17.43
N ALA A 239 4.15 -6.10 -18.67
CA ALA A 239 4.60 -5.29 -19.79
C ALA A 239 3.55 -5.25 -20.91
N TYR A 240 3.52 -4.12 -21.61
CA TYR A 240 2.96 -4.00 -22.95
C TYR A 240 4.07 -3.53 -23.88
N SER A 241 4.09 -4.10 -25.08
CA SER A 241 5.04 -3.77 -26.14
C SER A 241 4.35 -3.93 -27.50
N MET A 242 5.01 -3.56 -28.58
CA MET A 242 4.49 -3.77 -29.93
C MET A 242 5.62 -3.86 -30.95
N VAL A 243 5.30 -4.43 -32.11
CA VAL A 243 6.15 -4.44 -33.31
C VAL A 243 5.37 -3.78 -34.44
N SER A 244 5.99 -2.87 -35.18
CA SER A 244 5.37 -2.12 -36.28
C SER A 244 5.37 -2.88 -37.62
N VAL A 245 5.33 -4.21 -37.56
CA VAL A 245 5.36 -5.13 -38.70
C VAL A 245 4.35 -6.23 -38.37
N ALA A 246 3.54 -6.64 -39.34
CA ALA A 246 2.56 -7.71 -39.17
C ALA A 246 2.15 -8.34 -40.51
N GLY A 247 0.84 -8.48 -40.76
CA GLY A 247 0.26 -9.16 -41.91
C GLY A 247 0.42 -8.44 -43.25
N ASP A 248 0.54 -7.12 -43.26
CA ASP A 248 0.61 -6.30 -44.47
C ASP A 248 1.92 -6.56 -45.23
N GLU A 249 3.04 -6.70 -44.52
CA GLU A 249 4.35 -6.97 -45.15
C GLU A 249 4.37 -8.33 -45.85
N ILE A 250 3.66 -9.32 -45.29
CA ILE A 250 3.49 -10.62 -45.94
C ILE A 250 2.70 -10.46 -47.23
N THR A 251 1.63 -9.66 -47.21
CA THR A 251 0.80 -9.39 -48.39
C THR A 251 1.55 -8.60 -49.45
N GLU A 252 2.34 -7.60 -49.06
CA GLU A 252 3.20 -6.83 -49.96
C GLU A 252 4.24 -7.73 -50.65
N GLU A 253 4.85 -8.68 -49.92
CA GLU A 253 5.79 -9.64 -50.51
C GLU A 253 5.09 -10.53 -51.55
N ILE A 254 3.89 -11.03 -51.25
CA ILE A 254 3.09 -11.82 -52.20
C ILE A 254 2.75 -10.98 -53.44
N ALA A 255 2.29 -9.74 -53.25
CA ALA A 255 1.94 -8.84 -54.34
C ALA A 255 3.12 -8.58 -55.27
N GLN A 256 4.31 -8.33 -54.71
CA GLN A 256 5.54 -8.10 -55.47
C GLN A 256 5.99 -9.35 -56.24
N LYS A 257 5.98 -10.53 -55.61
CA LYS A 257 6.46 -11.78 -56.24
C LYS A 257 5.51 -12.31 -57.30
N LEU A 258 4.20 -12.17 -57.09
CA LEU A 258 3.16 -12.65 -58.02
C LEU A 258 2.71 -11.56 -59.01
N LEU A 259 3.26 -10.35 -58.89
CA LEU A 259 2.89 -9.18 -59.68
C LEU A 259 1.38 -8.93 -59.64
N THR A 260 0.77 -8.99 -58.47
CA THR A 260 -0.67 -8.74 -58.29
C THR A 260 -0.90 -7.42 -57.57
N ASP A 261 -2.11 -6.88 -57.61
CA ASP A 261 -2.51 -5.85 -56.64
C ASP A 261 -2.58 -6.43 -55.21
N PHE A 262 -2.63 -5.54 -54.22
CA PHE A 262 -2.63 -5.90 -52.81
C PHE A 262 -3.86 -6.73 -52.41
N ASN A 263 -5.05 -6.42 -52.93
CA ASN A 263 -6.27 -7.14 -52.58
C ASN A 263 -6.24 -8.58 -53.12
N THR A 264 -5.73 -8.75 -54.34
CA THR A 264 -5.51 -10.06 -54.93
C THR A 264 -4.49 -10.87 -54.12
N ALA A 265 -3.39 -10.25 -53.69
CA ALA A 265 -2.39 -10.89 -52.83
C ALA A 265 -2.97 -11.31 -51.46
N GLU A 266 -3.78 -10.45 -50.83
CA GLU A 266 -4.43 -10.74 -49.56
C GLU A 266 -5.37 -11.94 -49.69
N ARG A 267 -6.17 -11.98 -50.77
CA ARG A 267 -7.04 -13.13 -51.05
C ARG A 267 -6.24 -14.43 -51.18
N ILE A 268 -5.10 -14.39 -51.88
CA ILE A 268 -4.20 -15.55 -52.03
C ILE A 268 -3.70 -16.01 -50.66
N LYS A 269 -3.24 -15.08 -49.82
CA LYS A 269 -2.78 -15.36 -48.45
C LYS A 269 -3.87 -16.04 -47.62
N LEU A 270 -5.07 -15.45 -47.59
CA LEU A 270 -6.21 -15.96 -46.83
C LEU A 270 -6.66 -17.35 -47.29
N GLU A 271 -6.75 -17.59 -48.60
CA GLU A 271 -7.12 -18.91 -49.14
C GLU A 271 -6.09 -19.98 -48.76
N ALA A 272 -4.79 -19.65 -48.81
CA ALA A 272 -3.73 -20.56 -48.40
C ALA A 272 -3.70 -20.82 -46.88
N SER A 273 -4.00 -19.82 -46.05
CA SER A 273 -4.20 -19.97 -44.61
C SER A 273 -5.36 -20.90 -44.27
N LYS A 274 -6.44 -20.87 -45.07
CA LYS A 274 -7.59 -21.79 -44.97
C LYS A 274 -7.30 -23.21 -45.47
N GLY A 275 -6.05 -23.49 -45.87
CA GLY A 275 -5.61 -24.82 -46.29
C GLY A 275 -5.90 -25.16 -47.75
N LYS A 276 -6.23 -24.18 -48.60
CA LYS A 276 -6.39 -24.42 -50.04
C LYS A 276 -5.02 -24.70 -50.66
N ASP A 277 -4.85 -25.88 -51.26
CA ASP A 277 -3.56 -26.32 -51.80
C ASP A 277 -3.07 -25.51 -53.00
N ARG A 278 -3.99 -24.99 -53.82
CA ARG A 278 -3.68 -24.19 -55.01
C ARG A 278 -4.66 -23.03 -55.16
N VAL A 279 -4.14 -21.84 -55.45
CA VAL A 279 -4.93 -20.62 -55.61
C VAL A 279 -4.71 -20.04 -57.01
N SER A 280 -5.78 -19.94 -57.77
CA SER A 280 -5.78 -19.25 -59.07
C SER A 280 -5.86 -17.74 -58.87
N TYR A 281 -5.12 -17.00 -59.69
CA TYR A 281 -5.09 -15.54 -59.67
C TYR A 281 -4.77 -14.98 -61.06
N ARG A 282 -4.99 -13.68 -61.20
CA ARG A 282 -4.62 -12.92 -62.39
C ARG A 282 -3.54 -11.91 -62.00
N ASN A 283 -2.42 -11.91 -62.72
CA ASN A 283 -1.37 -10.93 -62.48
C ASN A 283 -1.71 -9.55 -63.10
N ALA A 284 -0.90 -8.55 -62.81
CA ALA A 284 -1.06 -7.18 -63.29
C ALA A 284 -0.87 -7.06 -64.82
N LEU A 285 -0.27 -8.05 -65.46
CA LEU A 285 -0.14 -8.15 -66.92
C LEU A 285 -1.40 -8.76 -67.57
N GLY A 286 -2.30 -9.31 -66.77
CA GLY A 286 -3.57 -9.89 -67.20
C GLY A 286 -3.52 -11.39 -67.45
N ASP A 287 -2.41 -12.07 -67.16
CA ASP A 287 -2.27 -13.52 -67.31
C ASP A 287 -2.92 -14.26 -66.15
N GLU A 288 -3.59 -15.37 -66.45
CA GLU A 288 -4.06 -16.32 -65.44
C GLU A 288 -2.92 -17.23 -65.00
N ALA A 289 -2.72 -17.33 -63.70
CA ALA A 289 -1.70 -18.14 -63.07
C ALA A 289 -2.27 -18.86 -61.85
N GLU A 290 -1.50 -19.81 -61.34
CA GLU A 290 -1.86 -20.57 -60.15
C GLU A 290 -0.62 -20.77 -59.28
N ILE A 291 -0.78 -20.60 -57.97
CA ILE A 291 0.27 -20.83 -56.99
C ILE A 291 -0.14 -21.91 -56.01
N SER A 292 0.78 -22.84 -55.72
CA SER A 292 0.57 -23.83 -54.66
C SER A 292 0.86 -23.25 -53.27
N ARG A 293 0.21 -23.80 -52.24
CA ARG A 293 0.43 -23.43 -50.83
C ARG A 293 1.90 -23.56 -50.43
N ALA A 294 2.59 -24.59 -50.89
CA ALA A 294 4.03 -24.78 -50.63
C ALA A 294 4.87 -23.65 -51.22
N GLN A 295 4.64 -23.29 -52.49
CA GLN A 295 5.34 -22.17 -53.12
C GLN A 295 5.05 -20.83 -52.45
N LEU A 296 3.81 -20.62 -51.99
CA LEU A 296 3.46 -19.42 -51.25
C LEU A 296 4.21 -19.36 -49.90
N ILE A 297 4.28 -20.48 -49.17
CA ILE A 297 5.04 -20.57 -47.91
C ILE A 297 6.52 -20.22 -48.17
N ASP A 298 7.12 -20.76 -49.22
CA ASP A 298 8.51 -20.45 -49.58
C ASP A 298 8.72 -18.95 -49.88
N ILE A 299 7.74 -18.31 -50.55
CA ILE A 299 7.78 -16.87 -50.84
C ILE A 299 7.73 -16.04 -49.55
N ILE A 300 6.84 -16.37 -48.62
CA ILE A 300 6.61 -15.56 -47.42
C ILE A 300 7.59 -15.87 -46.29
N HIS A 301 8.26 -17.03 -46.33
CA HIS A 301 9.13 -17.51 -45.26
C HIS A 301 10.14 -16.47 -44.74
N PRO A 302 10.86 -15.70 -45.59
CA PRO A 302 11.81 -14.70 -45.09
C PRO A 302 11.15 -13.59 -44.27
N ILE A 303 9.94 -13.17 -44.65
CA ILE A 303 9.18 -12.13 -43.95
C ILE A 303 8.56 -12.69 -42.66
N VAL A 304 8.06 -13.92 -42.70
CA VAL A 304 7.56 -14.64 -41.52
C VAL A 304 8.66 -14.83 -40.47
N GLU A 305 9.86 -15.23 -40.89
CA GLU A 305 11.02 -15.35 -40.00
C GLU A 305 11.40 -14.02 -39.36
N LYS A 306 11.43 -12.95 -40.15
CA LYS A 306 11.71 -11.60 -39.64
C LYS A 306 10.66 -11.16 -38.63
N LEU A 307 9.37 -11.30 -38.95
CA LEU A 307 8.27 -10.95 -38.06
C LEU A 307 8.34 -11.75 -36.75
N ALA A 308 8.58 -13.05 -36.84
CA ALA A 308 8.74 -13.91 -35.67
C ALA A 308 9.94 -13.51 -34.79
N ALA A 309 11.06 -13.14 -35.40
CA ALA A 309 12.24 -12.65 -34.70
C ALA A 309 11.94 -11.32 -33.98
N ASP A 310 11.36 -10.35 -34.69
CA ASP A 310 11.03 -9.03 -34.13
C ASP A 310 10.06 -9.15 -32.93
N ILE A 311 9.03 -10.02 -33.05
CA ILE A 311 8.11 -10.32 -31.94
C ILE A 311 8.86 -11.00 -30.79
N ALA A 312 9.68 -12.00 -31.07
CA ALA A 312 10.41 -12.76 -30.05
C ALA A 312 11.40 -11.89 -29.27
N ASP A 313 12.10 -10.99 -29.95
CA ASP A 313 13.05 -10.07 -29.34
C ASP A 313 12.33 -9.04 -28.46
N SER A 314 11.23 -8.47 -28.96
CA SER A 314 10.36 -7.58 -28.17
C SER A 314 9.83 -8.27 -26.91
N ILE A 315 9.39 -9.53 -27.02
CA ILE A 315 8.98 -10.33 -25.85
C ILE A 315 10.15 -10.52 -24.89
N LYS A 316 11.32 -10.96 -25.36
CA LYS A 316 12.48 -11.25 -24.49
C LYS A 316 12.98 -9.99 -23.76
N GLU A 317 13.02 -8.85 -24.44
CA GLU A 317 13.42 -7.58 -23.85
C GLU A 317 12.47 -7.18 -22.70
N ASN A 318 11.16 -7.23 -22.96
CA ASN A 318 10.15 -6.77 -22.00
C ASN A 318 9.84 -7.80 -20.88
N ASN A 319 10.06 -9.09 -21.13
CA ASN A 319 9.80 -10.17 -20.20
C ASN A 319 11.06 -10.63 -19.42
N GLN A 320 12.24 -10.11 -19.79
CA GLN A 320 13.54 -10.56 -19.30
C GLN A 320 13.80 -12.05 -19.63
N GLY A 321 13.50 -12.43 -20.88
CA GLY A 321 13.62 -13.79 -21.39
C GLY A 321 12.33 -14.36 -21.98
N ALA A 322 12.37 -15.61 -22.44
CA ALA A 322 11.21 -16.27 -23.04
C ALA A 322 10.06 -16.48 -22.02
N PRO A 323 8.79 -16.33 -22.42
CA PRO A 323 7.65 -16.67 -21.58
C PRO A 323 7.51 -18.19 -21.47
N SER A 324 6.66 -18.66 -20.56
CA SER A 324 6.32 -20.08 -20.46
C SER A 324 5.50 -20.56 -21.64
N ALA A 325 4.63 -19.72 -22.20
CA ALA A 325 3.85 -19.97 -23.39
C ALA A 325 3.42 -18.65 -24.06
N VAL A 326 3.08 -18.73 -25.34
CA VAL A 326 2.57 -17.60 -26.14
C VAL A 326 1.18 -17.94 -26.70
N PHE A 327 0.26 -16.99 -26.55
CA PHE A 327 -1.06 -17.02 -27.18
C PHE A 327 -1.09 -15.99 -28.30
N CYS A 328 -1.12 -16.46 -29.55
CA CYS A 328 -1.27 -15.62 -30.71
C CYS A 328 -2.76 -15.38 -31.01
N VAL A 329 -3.10 -14.12 -31.25
CA VAL A 329 -4.44 -13.64 -31.62
C VAL A 329 -4.31 -12.69 -32.82
N GLY A 330 -5.44 -12.22 -33.37
CA GLY A 330 -5.43 -11.36 -34.56
C GLY A 330 -5.32 -12.15 -35.86
N GLY A 331 -5.78 -11.57 -36.97
CA GLY A 331 -5.86 -12.27 -38.26
C GLY A 331 -4.50 -12.66 -38.85
N GLY A 332 -3.45 -11.87 -38.60
CA GLY A 332 -2.09 -12.15 -39.03
C GLY A 332 -1.48 -13.37 -38.35
N SER A 333 -2.00 -13.79 -37.19
CA SER A 333 -1.57 -15.01 -36.50
C SER A 333 -1.86 -16.29 -37.29
N LEU A 334 -2.80 -16.24 -38.24
CA LEU A 334 -3.16 -17.34 -39.14
C LEU A 334 -2.17 -17.50 -40.32
N THR A 335 -1.10 -16.70 -40.36
CA THR A 335 -0.08 -16.82 -41.40
C THR A 335 0.65 -18.16 -41.29
N PRO A 336 0.73 -18.96 -42.38
CA PRO A 336 1.43 -20.23 -42.37
C PRO A 336 2.91 -20.09 -41.97
N GLY A 337 3.39 -20.97 -41.07
CA GLY A 337 4.79 -20.99 -40.62
C GLY A 337 5.10 -20.05 -39.45
N LEU A 338 4.26 -19.05 -39.17
CA LEU A 338 4.53 -18.04 -38.14
C LEU A 338 4.64 -18.63 -36.73
N LYS A 339 3.78 -19.59 -36.41
CA LYS A 339 3.80 -20.30 -35.12
C LYS A 339 5.11 -21.07 -34.94
N GLU A 340 5.56 -21.77 -35.98
CA GLU A 340 6.79 -22.54 -35.97
C GLU A 340 8.02 -21.64 -35.85
N SER A 341 8.07 -20.56 -36.63
CA SER A 341 9.15 -19.56 -36.56
C SER A 341 9.20 -18.90 -35.17
N LEU A 342 8.06 -18.49 -34.61
CA LEU A 342 8.00 -17.86 -33.29
C LEU A 342 8.45 -18.83 -32.18
N SER A 343 8.08 -20.10 -32.29
CA SER A 343 8.55 -21.18 -31.40
C SER A 343 10.06 -21.32 -31.45
N CYS A 344 10.67 -21.26 -32.64
CA CYS A 344 12.11 -21.35 -32.84
C CYS A 344 12.83 -20.16 -32.20
N HIS A 345 12.42 -18.92 -32.52
CA HIS A 345 13.05 -17.71 -32.01
C HIS A 345 12.91 -17.56 -30.48
N LEU A 346 11.81 -18.01 -29.90
CA LEU A 346 11.61 -18.00 -28.44
C LEU A 346 12.29 -19.17 -27.72
N GLY A 347 12.79 -20.19 -28.44
CA GLY A 347 13.33 -21.40 -27.83
C GLY A 347 12.27 -22.22 -27.07
N LEU A 348 11.01 -22.14 -27.50
CA LEU A 348 9.89 -22.87 -26.89
C LEU A 348 9.53 -24.10 -27.72
N PRO A 349 8.94 -25.15 -27.11
CA PRO A 349 8.25 -26.18 -27.86
C PRO A 349 7.05 -25.59 -28.61
N VAL A 350 6.78 -26.07 -29.82
CA VAL A 350 5.67 -25.56 -30.65
C VAL A 350 4.29 -25.74 -30.00
N THR A 351 4.18 -26.69 -29.07
CA THR A 351 2.98 -26.94 -28.25
C THR A 351 2.71 -25.83 -27.22
N ARG A 352 3.69 -24.95 -26.97
CA ARG A 352 3.57 -23.79 -26.09
C ARG A 352 3.36 -22.47 -26.84
N VAL A 353 3.21 -22.53 -28.16
CA VAL A 353 2.76 -21.41 -28.99
C VAL A 353 1.38 -21.78 -29.54
N GLY A 354 0.33 -21.16 -29.02
CA GLY A 354 -1.05 -21.50 -29.32
C GLY A 354 -1.78 -20.37 -30.04
N LEU A 355 -2.68 -20.71 -30.96
CA LEU A 355 -3.70 -19.78 -31.44
C LEU A 355 -4.85 -19.79 -30.45
N LYS A 356 -5.39 -18.62 -30.11
CA LYS A 356 -6.55 -18.54 -29.23
C LYS A 356 -7.83 -18.34 -30.05
N HIS A 357 -8.81 -19.20 -29.81
CA HIS A 357 -10.15 -19.14 -30.38
C HIS A 357 -11.17 -18.77 -29.30
N LEU A 358 -12.30 -18.18 -29.70
CA LEU A 358 -13.35 -17.75 -28.78
C LEU A 358 -14.22 -18.90 -28.25
N GLU A 359 -14.30 -20.03 -28.96
CA GLU A 359 -15.12 -21.20 -28.61
C GLU A 359 -14.81 -21.78 -27.23
N GLU A 360 -13.58 -21.59 -26.75
CA GLU A 360 -13.12 -22.13 -25.47
C GLU A 360 -13.48 -21.22 -24.28
N ASN A 361 -14.12 -20.07 -24.51
CA ASN A 361 -14.41 -19.09 -23.48
C ASN A 361 -15.84 -19.25 -22.93
N SER A 362 -15.96 -19.87 -21.75
CA SER A 362 -17.26 -20.09 -21.08
C SER A 362 -18.00 -18.82 -20.70
N ALA A 363 -17.32 -17.66 -20.67
CA ALA A 363 -17.95 -16.36 -20.41
C ALA A 363 -18.59 -15.73 -21.66
N LEU A 364 -18.54 -16.40 -22.81
CA LEU A 364 -19.07 -15.91 -24.07
C LEU A 364 -20.06 -16.89 -24.68
N LYS A 365 -21.11 -16.34 -25.30
CA LYS A 365 -22.03 -17.08 -26.16
C LYS A 365 -22.07 -16.42 -27.53
N LEU A 366 -21.63 -17.14 -28.56
CA LEU A 366 -21.56 -16.67 -29.93
C LEU A 366 -22.78 -17.17 -30.69
N LEU A 367 -23.61 -16.26 -31.22
CA LEU A 367 -24.72 -16.61 -32.11
C LEU A 367 -24.41 -16.31 -33.59
N VAL A 368 -23.28 -15.64 -33.86
CA VAL A 368 -22.81 -15.34 -35.21
C VAL A 368 -22.05 -16.56 -35.75
N PRO A 369 -22.46 -17.14 -36.90
CA PRO A 369 -21.75 -18.26 -37.52
C PRO A 369 -20.33 -17.90 -37.93
N ASP A 370 -19.41 -18.86 -37.85
CA ASP A 370 -18.00 -18.71 -38.26
C ASP A 370 -17.25 -17.53 -37.58
N PHE A 371 -17.71 -17.10 -36.40
CA PHE A 371 -17.21 -15.94 -35.67
C PHE A 371 -16.40 -16.32 -34.42
N SER A 372 -15.50 -17.29 -34.55
CA SER A 372 -14.72 -17.81 -33.41
C SER A 372 -13.20 -17.73 -33.57
N GLY A 373 -12.73 -17.25 -34.72
CA GLY A 373 -11.32 -17.19 -35.07
C GLY A 373 -10.50 -16.21 -34.21
N PRO A 374 -9.16 -16.33 -34.22
CA PRO A 374 -8.25 -15.45 -33.48
C PRO A 374 -8.42 -13.96 -33.82
N GLU A 375 -8.84 -13.64 -35.03
CA GLU A 375 -9.14 -12.29 -35.52
C GLU A 375 -10.31 -11.61 -34.78
N MET A 376 -11.16 -12.37 -34.08
CA MET A 376 -12.31 -11.83 -33.36
C MET A 376 -12.02 -11.56 -31.88
N ILE A 377 -10.86 -12.00 -31.37
CA ILE A 377 -10.50 -11.85 -29.95
C ILE A 377 -10.54 -10.38 -29.51
N THR A 378 -9.91 -9.51 -30.29
CA THR A 378 -9.79 -8.08 -29.98
C THR A 378 -11.13 -7.36 -30.08
N PRO A 379 -11.88 -7.44 -31.20
CA PRO A 379 -13.26 -6.93 -31.29
C PRO A 379 -14.15 -7.35 -30.12
N VAL A 380 -14.11 -8.64 -29.73
CA VAL A 380 -14.91 -9.17 -28.61
C VAL A 380 -14.44 -8.61 -27.27
N GLY A 381 -13.13 -8.44 -27.10
CA GLY A 381 -12.56 -7.79 -25.92
C GLY A 381 -13.04 -6.35 -25.74
N ILE A 382 -13.23 -5.62 -26.85
CA ILE A 382 -13.76 -4.25 -26.85
C ILE A 382 -15.23 -4.25 -26.41
N ALA A 383 -16.05 -5.17 -26.95
CA ALA A 383 -17.44 -5.32 -26.54
C ALA A 383 -17.58 -5.66 -25.04
N LEU A 384 -16.76 -6.59 -24.53
CA LEU A 384 -16.72 -6.93 -23.10
C LEU A 384 -16.27 -5.75 -22.24
N ALA A 385 -15.29 -4.97 -22.72
CA ALA A 385 -14.87 -3.75 -22.04
C ALA A 385 -16.02 -2.73 -21.97
N GLY A 386 -16.71 -2.48 -23.08
CA GLY A 386 -17.89 -1.61 -23.13
C GLY A 386 -19.02 -2.03 -22.19
N TYR A 387 -19.35 -3.33 -22.17
CA TYR A 387 -20.37 -3.88 -21.26
C TYR A 387 -20.03 -3.60 -19.78
N ARG A 388 -18.77 -3.81 -19.40
CA ARG A 388 -18.30 -3.58 -18.03
C ARG A 388 -18.11 -2.11 -17.69
N ALA A 389 -17.89 -1.26 -18.69
CA ALA A 389 -17.53 0.14 -18.51
C ALA A 389 -18.71 1.06 -18.21
N SER A 390 -19.93 0.72 -18.65
CA SER A 390 -21.21 1.45 -18.44
C SER A 390 -21.09 2.75 -17.61
N GLY A 391 -20.54 3.81 -18.24
CA GLY A 391 -20.20 5.10 -17.63
C GLY A 391 -19.57 6.08 -18.65
N ASP A 392 -19.66 7.39 -18.38
CA ASP A 392 -19.30 8.49 -19.30
C ASP A 392 -17.83 8.49 -19.77
N HIS A 393 -17.57 8.77 -21.05
CA HIS A 393 -16.29 8.53 -21.77
C HIS A 393 -15.20 9.51 -21.39
N PHE A 394 -15.66 10.72 -21.08
CA PHE A 394 -14.92 11.70 -20.36
C PHE A 394 -15.75 12.11 -19.17
N ILE A 395 -15.14 12.12 -18.02
CA ILE A 395 -15.72 12.80 -16.86
C ILE A 395 -15.14 14.21 -16.84
N GLY A 396 -16.03 15.19 -17.00
CA GLY A 396 -15.78 16.58 -16.69
C GLY A 396 -15.98 16.76 -15.19
N ILE A 397 -14.91 16.93 -14.43
CA ILE A 397 -14.95 17.06 -12.98
C ILE A 397 -14.29 18.38 -12.57
N SER A 398 -14.55 18.84 -11.35
CA SER A 398 -13.78 19.92 -10.75
C SER A 398 -13.01 19.38 -9.55
N VAL A 399 -11.71 19.65 -9.46
CA VAL A 399 -10.90 19.29 -8.29
C VAL A 399 -10.34 20.55 -7.66
N ASN A 400 -10.80 20.89 -6.45
CA ASN A 400 -10.46 22.13 -5.77
C ASN A 400 -10.63 23.37 -6.67
N GLY A 401 -11.67 23.38 -7.51
CA GLY A 401 -11.98 24.45 -8.47
C GLY A 401 -11.28 24.34 -9.84
N ASN A 402 -10.38 23.36 -10.05
CA ASN A 402 -9.77 23.11 -11.36
C ASN A 402 -10.64 22.17 -12.19
N ASN A 403 -11.15 22.66 -13.31
CA ASN A 403 -11.94 21.84 -14.22
C ASN A 403 -11.04 20.91 -15.03
N LEU A 404 -11.31 19.62 -14.94
CA LEU A 404 -10.59 18.56 -15.61
C LEU A 404 -11.54 17.82 -16.54
N ARG A 405 -11.03 17.46 -17.70
CA ARG A 405 -11.69 16.51 -18.61
C ARG A 405 -10.79 15.29 -18.70
N MET A 406 -11.21 14.19 -18.11
CA MET A 406 -10.40 12.97 -18.00
C MET A 406 -11.00 11.83 -18.81
N LEU A 407 -10.15 11.10 -19.52
CA LEU A 407 -10.57 9.95 -20.33
C LEU A 407 -10.92 8.77 -19.42
N ASN A 408 -12.14 8.26 -19.50
CA ASN A 408 -12.65 7.20 -18.64
C ASN A 408 -12.38 5.80 -19.24
N THR A 409 -11.10 5.42 -19.34
CA THR A 409 -10.67 4.12 -19.93
C THR A 409 -10.86 2.91 -19.01
N ARG A 410 -10.83 3.18 -17.71
CA ARG A 410 -11.12 2.28 -16.60
C ARG A 410 -11.75 3.20 -15.55
N GLN A 411 -12.96 2.91 -15.09
CA GLN A 411 -13.72 3.73 -14.13
C GLN A 411 -12.83 4.66 -13.29
N MET A 412 -12.75 5.94 -13.70
CA MET A 412 -11.75 6.88 -13.17
C MET A 412 -11.98 7.15 -11.70
N THR A 413 -10.89 7.35 -10.96
CA THR A 413 -10.91 7.52 -9.50
C THR A 413 -10.44 8.92 -9.11
N VAL A 414 -10.63 9.30 -7.84
CA VAL A 414 -10.08 10.54 -7.28
C VAL A 414 -8.56 10.61 -7.45
N SER A 415 -7.84 9.48 -7.33
CA SER A 415 -6.39 9.42 -7.59
C SER A 415 -6.04 9.87 -9.00
N ASP A 416 -6.78 9.42 -10.01
CA ASP A 416 -6.55 9.80 -11.41
C ASP A 416 -6.76 11.30 -11.62
N ALA A 417 -7.74 11.88 -10.94
CA ALA A 417 -8.01 13.31 -10.93
C ALA A 417 -6.90 14.13 -10.28
N LEU A 418 -6.40 13.68 -9.12
CA LEU A 418 -5.27 14.30 -8.44
C LEU A 418 -3.97 14.19 -9.25
N LEU A 419 -3.77 13.09 -9.97
CA LEU A 419 -2.66 12.92 -10.90
C LEU A 419 -2.69 13.98 -11.99
N ALA A 420 -3.85 14.18 -12.62
CA ALA A 420 -4.03 15.10 -13.74
C ALA A 420 -3.71 16.56 -13.39
N ILE A 421 -3.96 16.98 -12.14
CA ILE A 421 -3.61 18.33 -11.64
C ILE A 421 -2.21 18.41 -11.01
N GLY A 422 -1.46 17.31 -10.97
CA GLY A 422 -0.15 17.27 -10.33
C GLY A 422 -0.21 17.53 -8.82
N PHE A 423 -1.26 17.07 -8.15
CA PHE A 423 -1.42 17.23 -6.70
C PHE A 423 -0.25 16.59 -5.95
N ASN A 424 0.30 17.25 -4.92
CA ASN A 424 1.41 16.71 -4.16
C ASN A 424 0.94 15.56 -3.23
N PRO A 425 1.32 14.29 -3.47
CA PRO A 425 0.82 13.15 -2.70
C PRO A 425 1.23 13.19 -1.23
N ARG A 426 2.30 13.92 -0.87
CA ARG A 426 2.70 14.09 0.54
C ARG A 426 1.63 14.77 1.38
N LYS A 427 0.76 15.57 0.76
CA LYS A 427 -0.37 16.22 1.42
C LYS A 427 -1.53 15.26 1.70
N LEU A 428 -1.55 14.06 1.12
CA LEU A 428 -2.56 13.03 1.42
C LEU A 428 -2.19 12.22 2.66
N ILE A 429 -0.92 12.24 3.05
CA ILE A 429 -0.34 11.34 4.03
C ILE A 429 -0.18 12.07 5.35
N SER A 430 -0.92 11.64 6.36
CA SER A 430 -0.79 12.15 7.72
C SER A 430 0.50 11.61 8.36
N SER A 431 1.21 12.46 9.09
CA SER A 431 2.36 12.05 9.91
C SER A 431 2.04 12.24 11.39
N ARG A 432 2.61 11.38 12.24
CA ARG A 432 2.53 11.52 13.69
C ARG A 432 3.27 12.78 14.14
N GLY A 433 2.80 13.39 15.21
CA GLY A 433 3.52 14.46 15.87
C GLY A 433 4.89 14.00 16.38
N GLU A 434 5.82 14.95 16.53
CA GLU A 434 7.16 14.64 17.02
C GLU A 434 7.10 13.96 18.41
N PRO A 435 7.86 12.86 18.61
CA PRO A 435 7.99 12.28 19.93
C PRO A 435 8.77 13.22 20.86
N LEU A 436 8.58 13.04 22.17
CA LEU A 436 9.30 13.74 23.22
C LEU A 436 10.20 12.74 23.94
N ARG A 437 11.52 12.94 23.84
CA ARG A 437 12.53 12.11 24.49
C ARG A 437 13.15 12.87 25.64
N PHE A 438 13.21 12.27 26.82
CA PHE A 438 13.75 12.90 28.02
C PHE A 438 14.26 11.84 29.00
N PHE A 439 14.85 12.26 30.12
CA PHE A 439 15.37 11.35 31.14
C PHE A 439 14.65 11.58 32.47
N VAL A 440 14.31 10.51 33.17
CA VAL A 440 13.81 10.56 34.55
C VAL A 440 14.74 9.74 35.43
N ASN A 441 15.39 10.36 36.42
CA ASN A 441 16.36 9.69 37.31
C ASN A 441 17.45 8.90 36.56
N GLY A 442 17.87 9.40 35.39
CA GLY A 442 18.88 8.78 34.52
C GLY A 442 18.33 7.75 33.52
N GLU A 443 17.07 7.35 33.63
CA GLU A 443 16.43 6.44 32.67
C GLU A 443 15.81 7.20 31.50
N ALA A 444 16.09 6.77 30.27
CA ALA A 444 15.50 7.37 29.07
C ALA A 444 14.01 7.03 28.98
N ARG A 445 13.18 8.06 28.75
CA ARG A 445 11.74 7.94 28.48
C ARG A 445 11.41 8.59 27.15
N GLU A 446 10.45 8.00 26.44
CA GLU A 446 9.91 8.53 25.20
C GLU A 446 8.38 8.55 25.28
N ILE A 447 7.79 9.68 24.90
CA ILE A 447 6.34 9.81 24.70
C ILE A 447 6.09 10.06 23.22
N LYS A 448 5.24 9.25 22.62
CA LYS A 448 4.86 9.38 21.21
C LYS A 448 3.99 10.62 21.01
N GLY A 449 4.22 11.39 19.95
CA GLY A 449 3.33 12.49 19.56
C GLY A 449 1.95 11.98 19.14
N GLU A 450 0.96 12.84 19.07
CA GLU A 450 -0.40 12.45 18.70
C GLU A 450 -0.47 11.96 17.25
N PRO A 451 -1.37 11.02 16.92
CA PRO A 451 -1.58 10.61 15.53
C PRO A 451 -2.07 11.81 14.70
N GLY A 452 -1.58 11.91 13.46
CA GLY A 452 -2.08 12.89 12.51
C GLY A 452 -3.49 12.57 12.04
N GLN A 453 -4.16 13.55 11.43
CA GLN A 453 -5.47 13.34 10.80
C GLN A 453 -5.28 13.10 9.29
N PRO A 454 -5.89 12.06 8.72
CA PRO A 454 -5.78 11.77 7.30
C PRO A 454 -6.38 12.91 6.47
N ALA A 455 -5.94 13.02 5.21
CA ALA A 455 -6.55 13.95 4.28
C ALA A 455 -8.04 13.66 4.12
N ARG A 456 -8.84 14.72 4.00
CA ARG A 456 -10.29 14.61 3.86
C ARG A 456 -10.67 14.87 2.42
N ILE A 457 -11.33 13.90 1.79
CA ILE A 457 -11.81 14.00 0.42
C ILE A 457 -13.33 14.10 0.48
N LEU A 458 -13.89 15.14 -0.14
CA LEU A 458 -15.32 15.29 -0.36
C LEU A 458 -15.63 15.20 -1.84
N ILE A 459 -16.65 14.45 -2.22
CA ILE A 459 -17.17 14.35 -3.58
C ILE A 459 -18.63 14.78 -3.53
N ASN A 460 -18.97 15.87 -4.21
CA ASN A 460 -20.30 16.50 -4.17
C ASN A 460 -20.79 16.79 -2.74
N GLY A 461 -19.87 17.14 -1.84
CA GLY A 461 -20.14 17.39 -0.42
C GLY A 461 -20.18 16.16 0.49
N GLU A 462 -20.14 14.94 -0.06
CA GLU A 462 -20.12 13.69 0.72
C GLU A 462 -18.70 13.16 0.93
N ALA A 463 -18.47 12.41 2.00
CA ALA A 463 -17.16 11.77 2.26
C ALA A 463 -16.77 10.81 1.12
N GLY A 464 -15.55 10.97 0.61
CA GLY A 464 -14.96 10.14 -0.45
C GLY A 464 -13.58 9.60 -0.08
N SER A 465 -13.03 8.80 -0.98
CA SER A 465 -11.71 8.18 -0.87
C SER A 465 -10.96 8.29 -2.20
N LEU A 466 -9.65 8.02 -2.18
CA LEU A 466 -8.79 8.11 -3.37
C LEU A 466 -9.19 7.11 -4.47
N ASP A 467 -9.66 5.93 -4.08
CA ASP A 467 -10.13 4.85 -4.95
C ASP A 467 -11.60 4.99 -5.36
N ARG A 468 -12.33 5.99 -4.84
CA ARG A 468 -13.74 6.18 -5.18
C ARG A 468 -13.90 6.50 -6.67
N PRO A 469 -14.72 5.73 -7.40
CA PRO A 469 -15.12 6.07 -8.76
C PRO A 469 -15.74 7.46 -8.87
N LEU A 470 -15.34 8.19 -9.89
CA LEU A 470 -15.87 9.48 -10.26
C LEU A 470 -16.88 9.36 -11.41
N LYS A 471 -17.84 10.27 -11.40
CA LYS A 471 -18.86 10.45 -12.44
C LYS A 471 -18.67 11.80 -13.11
N ASN A 472 -19.25 11.95 -14.30
CA ASN A 472 -19.26 13.23 -14.99
C ASN A 472 -20.03 14.27 -14.15
N GLY A 473 -19.45 15.46 -14.02
CA GLY A 473 -19.96 16.56 -13.20
C GLY A 473 -19.54 16.53 -11.74
N ASP A 474 -18.79 15.53 -11.27
CA ASP A 474 -18.37 15.45 -9.87
C ASP A 474 -17.49 16.64 -9.45
N GLU A 475 -17.79 17.24 -8.31
CA GLU A 475 -16.95 18.21 -7.61
C GLU A 475 -16.19 17.54 -6.47
N VAL A 476 -14.87 17.50 -6.59
CA VAL A 476 -13.95 16.90 -5.61
C VAL A 476 -13.23 18.00 -4.84
N PHE A 477 -13.38 18.00 -3.52
CA PHE A 477 -12.60 18.83 -2.61
C PHE A 477 -11.64 17.96 -1.81
N VAL A 478 -10.35 18.27 -1.89
CA VAL A 478 -9.29 17.57 -1.15
C VAL A 478 -8.66 18.53 -0.16
N TYR A 479 -8.81 18.21 1.12
CA TYR A 479 -8.20 18.90 2.24
C TYR A 479 -6.96 18.15 2.70
N ASP A 480 -5.85 18.87 2.83
CA ASP A 480 -4.55 18.32 3.25
C ASP A 480 -4.65 17.53 4.56
N ALA A 481 -3.88 16.45 4.66
CA ALA A 481 -3.67 15.73 5.89
C ALA A 481 -2.98 16.63 6.93
N LEU A 482 -3.37 16.49 8.19
CA LEU A 482 -2.81 17.27 9.29
C LEU A 482 -1.80 16.42 10.05
N LYS A 483 -0.60 16.98 10.27
CA LYS A 483 0.39 16.39 11.17
C LYS A 483 -0.16 16.40 12.60
N GLY A 484 0.01 15.31 13.34
CA GLY A 484 -0.42 15.22 14.72
C GLY A 484 0.38 16.16 15.63
N GLU A 485 -0.17 16.48 16.80
CA GLU A 485 0.49 17.38 17.74
C GLU A 485 1.74 16.74 18.36
N LYS A 486 2.76 17.57 18.58
CA LYS A 486 3.99 17.15 19.29
C LYS A 486 3.65 16.65 20.68
N ALA A 487 4.30 15.55 21.11
CA ALA A 487 4.15 15.03 22.46
C ALA A 487 4.46 16.10 23.51
N ARG A 488 3.58 16.21 24.51
CA ARG A 488 3.74 17.11 25.65
C ARG A 488 3.38 16.39 26.93
N ILE A 489 4.19 16.60 27.97
CA ILE A 489 3.91 16.15 29.33
C ILE A 489 4.41 17.20 30.31
N THR A 490 3.72 17.39 31.42
CA THR A 490 4.18 18.27 32.50
C THR A 490 4.97 17.50 33.55
N ILE A 491 5.77 18.20 34.34
CA ILE A 491 6.46 17.59 35.49
C ILE A 491 5.44 16.96 36.46
N LYS A 492 4.32 17.65 36.70
CA LYS A 492 3.25 17.17 37.58
C LYS A 492 2.72 15.80 37.17
N ASP A 493 2.48 15.59 35.88
CA ASP A 493 1.94 14.33 35.37
C ASP A 493 2.90 13.17 35.60
N ILE A 494 4.21 13.41 35.38
CA ILE A 494 5.26 12.42 35.63
C ILE A 494 5.34 12.10 37.12
N VAL A 495 5.37 13.13 37.98
CA VAL A 495 5.47 12.96 39.44
C VAL A 495 4.23 12.27 40.03
N HIS A 496 3.03 12.57 39.52
CA HIS A 496 1.78 11.97 39.99
C HIS A 496 1.66 10.48 39.67
N SER A 497 2.14 10.07 38.48
CA SER A 497 2.02 8.68 38.01
C SER A 497 2.70 7.65 38.94
N GLU A 498 3.57 8.10 39.83
CA GLU A 498 4.35 7.25 40.74
C GLU A 498 4.27 7.73 42.20
N SER A 499 3.17 8.38 42.59
CA SER A 499 2.96 8.86 43.96
C SER A 499 2.77 7.71 44.97
N CYS A 500 3.38 7.83 46.14
CA CYS A 500 3.21 6.91 47.26
C CYS A 500 2.34 7.60 48.33
N GLN A 501 1.30 6.91 48.80
CA GLN A 501 0.41 7.38 49.85
C GLN A 501 0.64 6.58 51.12
N VAL A 502 0.67 7.26 52.25
CA VAL A 502 0.76 6.64 53.57
C VAL A 502 -0.34 7.20 54.48
N ILE A 503 -0.65 6.51 55.58
CA ILE A 503 -1.64 6.94 56.56
C ILE A 503 -0.90 7.38 57.81
N VAL A 504 -0.90 8.67 58.15
CA VAL A 504 -0.26 9.18 59.37
C VAL A 504 -1.35 9.60 60.36
N ALA A 505 -1.37 9.00 61.55
CA ALA A 505 -2.35 9.29 62.60
C ALA A 505 -3.81 9.27 62.09
N GLY A 506 -4.14 8.29 61.23
CA GLY A 506 -5.46 8.10 60.64
C GLY A 506 -5.78 8.99 59.42
N LYS A 507 -4.88 9.87 58.98
CA LYS A 507 -5.06 10.71 57.77
C LYS A 507 -4.20 10.20 56.63
N ARG A 508 -4.79 10.08 55.43
CA ARG A 508 -4.03 9.76 54.20
C ARG A 508 -3.24 10.98 53.73
N ILE A 509 -1.94 10.78 53.53
CA ILE A 509 -1.01 11.80 53.06
C ILE A 509 -0.27 11.23 51.85
N THR A 510 -0.21 12.00 50.76
CA THR A 510 0.67 11.70 49.63
C THR A 510 2.06 12.20 49.96
N LEU A 511 3.06 11.31 49.91
CA LEU A 511 4.44 11.66 50.22
C LEU A 511 4.94 12.76 49.26
N PRO A 512 5.47 13.88 49.77
CA PRO A 512 5.98 14.94 48.92
C PRO A 512 7.20 14.44 48.15
N ALA A 513 7.27 14.79 46.87
CA ALA A 513 8.44 14.61 46.03
C ALA A 513 9.07 15.98 45.77
N ARG A 514 10.41 16.05 45.81
CA ARG A 514 11.16 17.17 45.28
C ARG A 514 11.66 16.80 43.90
N TRP A 515 11.74 17.78 43.00
CA TRP A 515 12.26 17.55 41.66
C TRP A 515 13.13 18.71 41.19
N SER A 516 14.08 18.38 40.33
CA SER A 516 14.88 19.35 39.57
C SER A 516 14.86 18.95 38.10
N ILE A 517 14.90 19.93 37.22
CA ILE A 517 15.07 19.73 35.77
C ILE A 517 16.39 20.36 35.35
N ASN A 518 17.26 19.56 34.74
CA ASN A 518 18.63 19.98 34.37
C ASN A 518 19.39 20.64 35.55
N GLY A 519 19.16 20.17 36.78
CA GLY A 519 19.78 20.67 38.01
C GLY A 519 19.11 21.88 38.66
N ALA A 520 18.02 22.42 38.11
CA ALA A 520 17.30 23.57 38.67
C ALA A 520 15.87 23.22 39.11
N ALA A 521 15.39 23.80 40.21
CA ALA A 521 14.00 23.65 40.65
C ALA A 521 13.04 24.27 39.61
N ALA A 522 11.91 23.60 39.36
CA ALA A 522 10.93 24.03 38.36
C ALA A 522 9.49 23.89 38.87
N PRO A 523 8.54 24.71 38.39
CA PRO A 523 7.15 24.58 38.78
C PRO A 523 6.52 23.29 38.23
N PRO A 524 5.51 22.72 38.91
CA PRO A 524 4.90 21.44 38.53
C PRO A 524 4.24 21.47 37.14
N ASP A 525 3.68 22.61 36.74
CA ASP A 525 2.98 22.75 35.45
C ASP A 525 3.92 23.02 34.26
N ARG A 526 5.25 23.01 34.49
CA ARG A 526 6.24 23.16 33.42
C ARG A 526 6.21 21.93 32.49
N TYR A 527 6.14 22.18 31.19
CA TYR A 527 6.31 21.16 30.16
C TYR A 527 7.77 20.69 30.06
N ILE A 528 7.94 19.37 29.90
CA ILE A 528 9.23 18.75 29.57
C ILE A 528 9.59 19.04 28.10
N SER A 529 10.85 19.39 27.87
CA SER A 529 11.45 19.58 26.54
C SER A 529 12.31 18.38 26.15
N ASP A 530 12.61 18.26 24.86
CA ASP A 530 13.43 17.15 24.36
C ASP A 530 14.86 17.23 24.94
N GLY A 531 15.36 16.11 25.44
CA GLY A 531 16.64 15.97 26.11
C GLY A 531 16.66 16.38 27.59
N ASP A 532 15.56 16.90 28.14
CA ASP A 532 15.51 17.31 29.55
C ASP A 532 15.80 16.15 30.50
N ARG A 533 16.48 16.46 31.61
CA ARG A 533 16.79 15.52 32.69
C ARG A 533 16.02 15.89 33.94
N LEU A 534 14.96 15.15 34.22
CA LEU A 534 14.15 15.29 35.41
C LEU A 534 14.69 14.37 36.52
N GLU A 535 15.18 14.95 37.61
CA GLU A 535 15.54 14.23 38.82
C GLU A 535 14.42 14.37 39.83
N ILE A 536 13.92 13.24 40.35
CA ILE A 536 12.84 13.20 41.32
C ILE A 536 13.38 12.52 42.58
N THR A 537 13.51 13.30 43.65
CA THR A 537 13.86 12.81 44.98
C THR A 537 12.58 12.61 45.79
N ARG A 538 12.32 11.38 46.21
CA ARG A 538 11.16 11.01 47.03
C ARG A 538 11.59 10.64 48.43
N ILE A 539 10.67 10.85 49.37
CA ILE A 539 10.77 10.29 50.71
C ILE A 539 10.65 8.77 50.62
N ARG A 540 11.67 8.05 51.09
CA ARG A 540 11.77 6.59 51.07
C ARG A 540 11.76 5.98 52.47
N THR A 541 12.11 6.75 53.50
CA THR A 541 12.20 6.24 54.88
C THR A 541 11.23 6.93 55.83
N LEU A 542 10.89 6.24 56.91
CA LEU A 542 10.10 6.79 58.01
C LEU A 542 10.75 8.06 58.57
N GLY A 543 12.08 8.09 58.65
CA GLY A 543 12.82 9.24 59.12
C GLY A 543 12.72 10.47 58.22
N GLU A 544 12.86 10.28 56.90
CA GLU A 544 12.65 11.35 55.92
C GLU A 544 11.22 11.90 55.97
N LEU A 545 10.23 11.04 56.24
CA LEU A 545 8.83 11.45 56.44
C LEU A 545 8.65 12.28 57.72
N ILE A 546 9.23 11.82 58.84
CA ILE A 546 9.19 12.53 60.13
C ILE A 546 9.79 13.93 59.97
N ASP A 547 10.92 14.02 59.28
CA ASP A 547 11.63 15.27 59.04
C ASP A 547 10.87 16.21 58.11
N SER A 548 10.29 15.69 57.03
CA SER A 548 9.59 16.50 56.03
C SER A 548 8.20 16.92 56.47
N CYS A 549 7.54 16.19 57.37
CA CYS A 549 6.20 16.51 57.88
C CYS A 549 6.21 17.12 59.28
N GLU A 550 7.39 17.48 59.80
CA GLU A 550 7.58 18.06 61.13
C GLU A 550 6.93 17.25 62.27
N LEU A 551 6.99 15.91 62.15
CA LEU A 551 6.42 15.02 63.18
C LEU A 551 7.31 15.01 64.45
N PRO A 552 6.75 14.72 65.64
CA PRO A 552 7.50 14.80 66.91
C PRO A 552 8.74 13.88 66.94
N LYS A 553 9.93 14.45 67.13
CA LYS A 553 11.19 13.70 67.15
C LYS A 553 11.64 13.25 68.55
N GLN A 554 11.37 14.05 69.58
CA GLN A 554 11.82 13.79 70.96
C GLN A 554 10.70 13.18 71.79
N GLY A 555 11.02 12.12 72.54
CA GLY A 555 10.08 11.44 73.45
C GLY A 555 8.87 10.85 72.74
N CYS A 556 9.08 10.29 71.53
CA CYS A 556 8.01 9.77 70.70
C CYS A 556 8.44 8.45 70.07
N SER A 557 7.62 7.41 70.21
CA SER A 557 7.82 6.11 69.56
C SER A 557 6.90 5.96 68.35
N TYR A 558 7.47 5.53 67.22
CA TYR A 558 6.74 5.33 65.97
C TYR A 558 6.45 3.85 65.72
N ARG A 559 5.25 3.58 65.21
CA ARG A 559 4.82 2.28 64.74
C ARG A 559 4.40 2.37 63.28
N VAL A 560 4.85 1.42 62.47
CA VAL A 560 4.36 1.23 61.10
C VAL A 560 3.59 -0.08 61.07
N ASN A 561 2.32 -0.02 60.62
CA ASN A 561 1.39 -1.16 60.59
C ASN A 561 1.29 -1.89 61.95
N GLY A 562 1.28 -1.11 63.05
CA GLY A 562 1.16 -1.60 64.43
C GLY A 562 2.46 -2.09 65.09
N ARG A 563 3.57 -2.19 64.34
CA ARG A 563 4.87 -2.67 64.84
C ARG A 563 5.85 -1.51 65.06
N PRO A 564 6.69 -1.54 66.12
CA PRO A 564 7.75 -0.55 66.31
C PRO A 564 8.63 -0.46 65.07
N ALA A 565 8.88 0.75 64.59
CA ALA A 565 9.65 0.99 63.38
C ALA A 565 10.83 1.92 63.65
N ALA A 566 12.01 1.54 63.15
CA ALA A 566 13.20 2.37 63.21
C ALA A 566 13.13 3.51 62.18
N TYR A 567 13.97 4.51 62.37
CA TYR A 567 14.04 5.70 61.52
C TYR A 567 14.37 5.36 60.05
N GLU A 568 15.13 4.29 59.82
CA GLU A 568 15.55 3.78 58.51
C GLU A 568 14.49 2.91 57.82
N TYR A 569 13.32 2.71 58.44
CA TYR A 569 12.27 1.86 57.87
C TYR A 569 11.84 2.37 56.49
N ALA A 570 11.90 1.50 55.48
CA ALA A 570 11.52 1.83 54.11
C ALA A 570 10.00 1.86 53.95
N LEU A 571 9.46 3.03 53.63
CA LEU A 571 8.01 3.24 53.48
C LEU A 571 7.49 2.62 52.19
N SER A 572 6.36 1.94 52.31
CA SER A 572 5.59 1.35 51.22
C SER A 572 4.23 2.04 51.07
N ASN A 573 3.66 1.97 49.86
CA ASN A 573 2.35 2.54 49.59
C ASN A 573 1.27 1.85 50.44
N GLY A 574 0.52 2.63 51.22
CA GLY A 574 -0.53 2.18 52.13
C GLY A 574 -0.07 1.99 53.58
N ASP A 575 1.21 2.20 53.90
CA ASP A 575 1.71 2.05 55.27
C ASP A 575 0.98 2.98 56.25
N SER A 576 0.60 2.42 57.41
CA SER A 576 -0.04 3.15 58.51
C SER A 576 0.98 3.49 59.59
N ILE A 577 1.31 4.77 59.70
CA ILE A 577 2.21 5.35 60.69
C ILE A 577 1.40 5.89 61.87
N GLU A 578 1.61 5.29 63.02
CA GLU A 578 1.09 5.74 64.31
C GLU A 578 2.25 6.19 65.19
N TYR A 579 2.04 7.21 65.99
CA TYR A 579 3.04 7.69 66.92
C TYR A 579 2.38 8.04 68.25
N CYS A 580 3.09 7.72 69.33
CA CYS A 580 2.67 8.02 70.68
C CYS A 580 3.74 8.89 71.33
N MET A 581 3.32 10.00 71.95
CA MET A 581 4.17 10.71 72.90
C MET A 581 4.42 9.75 74.06
N ASP A 582 5.69 9.49 74.35
CA ASP A 582 6.06 8.74 75.54
C ASP A 582 5.48 9.52 76.72
N LYS A 583 4.65 8.84 77.53
CA LYS A 583 3.98 9.48 78.66
C LYS A 583 5.05 10.13 79.54
N PRO A 584 4.87 11.38 80.01
CA PRO A 584 5.72 11.88 81.08
C PRO A 584 5.62 10.89 82.23
N ILE A 585 6.76 10.36 82.65
CA ILE A 585 6.85 9.46 83.80
C ILE A 585 6.31 10.25 85.00
N PRO A 586 5.23 9.80 85.66
CA PRO A 586 4.72 10.48 86.85
C PRO A 586 5.79 10.50 87.95
N ASP A 587 5.90 11.62 88.65
CA ASP A 587 6.87 11.88 89.71
C ASP A 587 6.98 10.72 90.73
N GLY A 588 8.22 10.27 91.00
CA GLY A 588 8.59 9.77 92.33
C GLY A 588 8.97 8.31 92.52
N VAL A 589 9.53 7.59 91.54
CA VAL A 589 10.12 6.26 91.79
C VAL A 589 11.42 6.10 90.98
N GLY A 590 12.56 5.88 91.67
CA GLY A 590 13.81 5.48 91.02
C GLY A 590 13.71 4.05 90.45
N ILE A 591 14.58 3.67 89.52
CA ILE A 591 14.46 2.37 88.85
C ILE A 591 15.13 1.25 89.66
N THR A 592 14.58 0.05 89.58
CA THR A 592 15.11 -1.19 90.16
C THR A 592 15.49 -2.15 89.03
N VAL A 593 16.73 -2.61 89.00
CA VAL A 593 17.24 -3.53 87.97
C VAL A 593 17.86 -4.76 88.61
N ARG A 594 18.02 -5.84 87.85
CA ARG A 594 18.63 -7.07 88.34
C ARG A 594 19.96 -7.33 87.65
N VAL A 595 21.07 -7.15 88.35
CA VAL A 595 22.42 -7.31 87.80
C VAL A 595 23.00 -8.65 88.24
N ASN A 596 23.28 -9.53 87.28
CA ASN A 596 23.79 -10.90 87.53
C ASN A 596 22.98 -11.69 88.56
N GLY A 597 21.67 -11.44 88.63
CA GLY A 597 20.75 -12.09 89.57
C GLY A 597 20.49 -11.33 90.87
N GLU A 598 21.23 -10.26 91.18
CA GLU A 598 21.04 -9.42 92.37
C GLU A 598 20.25 -8.16 92.07
N GLU A 599 19.37 -7.75 92.98
CA GLU A 599 18.49 -6.59 92.80
C GLU A 599 19.20 -5.30 93.24
N VAL A 600 19.33 -4.36 92.32
CA VAL A 600 20.03 -3.09 92.52
C VAL A 600 19.03 -1.94 92.32
N LYS A 601 18.90 -1.10 93.36
CA LYS A 601 18.02 0.08 93.33
C LYS A 601 18.83 1.31 92.98
N LEU A 602 18.47 1.96 91.88
CA LEU A 602 19.14 3.14 91.37
C LEU A 602 18.35 4.40 91.78
N PRO A 603 19.02 5.40 92.41
CA PRO A 603 18.34 6.61 92.89
C PRO A 603 17.78 7.45 91.74
N GLN A 604 16.80 8.31 92.00
CA GLN A 604 16.24 9.15 90.95
C GLN A 604 17.25 10.22 90.49
N ARG A 605 17.37 10.42 89.17
CA ARG A 605 18.16 11.52 88.59
C ARG A 605 17.51 12.04 87.29
N PRO A 606 17.81 13.28 86.86
CA PRO A 606 17.16 13.91 85.70
C PRO A 606 17.56 13.29 84.35
N GLU A 607 18.68 12.60 84.29
CA GLU A 607 19.18 11.93 83.08
C GLU A 607 18.88 10.42 83.14
N PRO A 608 18.46 9.80 82.02
CA PRO A 608 18.24 8.36 81.99
C PRO A 608 19.51 7.61 82.42
N TYR A 609 19.34 6.50 83.12
CA TYR A 609 20.45 5.60 83.42
C TYR A 609 20.96 4.98 82.12
N ILE A 610 22.27 4.98 81.94
CA ILE A 610 22.95 4.24 80.87
C ILE A 610 23.77 3.12 81.49
N PHE A 611 24.11 2.10 80.69
CA PHE A 611 24.76 0.88 81.17
C PHE A 611 25.94 1.13 82.12
N VAL A 612 26.81 2.11 81.80
CA VAL A 612 28.00 2.40 82.62
C VAL A 612 27.66 2.84 84.05
N ASP A 613 26.49 3.42 84.30
CA ASP A 613 26.10 3.89 85.62
C ASP A 613 25.89 2.76 86.62
N ILE A 614 25.64 1.54 86.14
CA ILE A 614 25.51 0.35 86.98
C ILE A 614 26.78 0.12 87.79
N PHE A 615 27.95 0.36 87.20
CA PHE A 615 29.24 0.18 87.87
C PHE A 615 29.44 1.12 89.07
N ASN A 616 28.65 2.20 89.19
CA ASN A 616 28.69 3.06 90.38
C ASN A 616 27.90 2.49 91.57
N HIS A 617 27.06 1.48 91.33
CA HIS A 617 26.11 0.94 92.31
C HIS A 617 26.32 -0.55 92.61
N ILE A 618 27.33 -1.18 91.98
CA ILE A 618 27.76 -2.54 92.26
C ILE A 618 29.27 -2.58 92.45
N ASP A 619 29.75 -3.42 93.35
CA ASP A 619 31.18 -3.74 93.46
C ASP A 619 31.51 -4.92 92.55
N VAL A 620 32.07 -4.65 91.38
CA VAL A 620 32.66 -5.69 90.53
C VAL A 620 34.11 -5.88 90.92
N ASP A 621 34.47 -7.06 91.43
CA ASP A 621 35.86 -7.42 91.69
C ASP A 621 36.64 -7.58 90.36
N LEU A 622 37.35 -6.51 89.98
CA LEU A 622 38.16 -6.45 88.76
C LEU A 622 39.54 -7.14 88.92
N SER A 623 39.88 -7.67 90.09
CA SER A 623 41.19 -8.31 90.35
C SER A 623 41.37 -9.67 89.66
N ARG A 624 40.31 -10.21 89.03
CA ARG A 624 40.28 -11.48 88.29
C ARG A 624 39.78 -11.31 86.84
N ALA A 625 40.33 -10.37 86.09
CA ALA A 625 40.02 -10.22 84.67
C ALA A 625 40.42 -11.50 83.88
N LYS A 626 39.44 -12.19 83.28
CA LYS A 626 39.63 -13.45 82.53
C LYS A 626 39.27 -13.33 81.03
N GLY A 627 39.40 -12.15 80.42
CA GLY A 627 39.15 -11.95 78.99
C GLY A 627 38.43 -10.65 78.67
N LYS A 628 37.65 -10.62 77.57
CA LYS A 628 36.82 -9.47 77.19
C LYS A 628 35.51 -9.51 77.99
N VAL A 629 35.09 -8.36 78.52
CA VAL A 629 33.79 -8.21 79.17
C VAL A 629 32.68 -8.30 78.13
N GLU A 630 31.70 -9.15 78.37
CA GLU A 630 30.43 -9.19 77.66
C GLU A 630 29.33 -8.56 78.52
N LEU A 631 28.64 -7.62 77.91
CA LEU A 631 27.54 -6.86 78.51
C LEU A 631 26.27 -7.21 77.76
N ALA A 632 25.19 -7.48 78.49
CA ALA A 632 23.87 -7.60 77.90
C ALA A 632 22.79 -7.03 78.82
N VAL A 633 21.75 -6.48 78.21
CA VAL A 633 20.51 -6.06 78.87
C VAL A 633 19.39 -6.88 78.26
N ASN A 634 18.62 -7.58 79.11
CA ASN A 634 17.54 -8.49 78.73
C ASN A 634 17.97 -9.54 77.67
N GLY A 635 19.20 -10.05 77.80
CA GLY A 635 19.78 -11.06 76.90
C GLY A 635 20.30 -10.54 75.55
N ILE A 636 20.21 -9.22 75.28
CA ILE A 636 20.72 -8.59 74.05
C ILE A 636 22.05 -7.90 74.36
N LYS A 637 23.08 -8.13 73.52
CA LYS A 637 24.41 -7.53 73.67
C LYS A 637 24.31 -6.00 73.76
N ALA A 638 24.86 -5.45 74.84
CA ALA A 638 24.76 -4.03 75.18
C ALA A 638 26.10 -3.31 75.04
N ARG A 639 26.03 -1.99 74.88
CA ARG A 639 27.14 -1.02 74.91
C ARG A 639 27.05 -0.18 76.17
N TYR A 640 28.16 0.43 76.58
CA TYR A 640 28.24 1.26 77.79
C TYR A 640 27.26 2.46 77.82
N THR A 641 26.83 2.93 76.65
CA THR A 641 25.94 4.10 76.50
C THR A 641 24.48 3.72 76.30
N ASP A 642 24.13 2.43 76.26
CA ASP A 642 22.75 2.01 76.04
C ASP A 642 21.91 2.32 77.30
N ILE A 643 20.69 2.82 77.10
CA ILE A 643 19.79 3.26 78.17
C ILE A 643 19.22 2.06 78.93
N ILE A 644 19.16 2.16 80.25
CA ILE A 644 18.59 1.18 81.17
C ILE A 644 17.24 1.66 81.68
N SER A 645 16.29 0.73 81.71
CA SER A 645 14.92 0.94 82.19
C SER A 645 14.63 0.14 83.46
N ASP A 646 13.55 0.52 84.15
CA ASP A 646 13.06 -0.19 85.33
C ASP A 646 12.70 -1.66 85.00
N GLY A 647 13.15 -2.57 85.86
CA GLY A 647 12.94 -4.01 85.72
C GLY A 647 13.94 -4.74 84.81
N ASP A 648 14.91 -4.04 84.21
CA ASP A 648 15.89 -4.65 83.29
C ASP A 648 16.76 -5.72 83.98
N GLU A 649 17.03 -6.80 83.24
CA GLU A 649 17.96 -7.85 83.64
C GLU A 649 19.32 -7.64 82.95
N ILE A 650 20.33 -7.34 83.74
CA ILE A 650 21.66 -6.94 83.29
C ILE A 650 22.63 -8.07 83.57
N SER A 651 23.29 -8.58 82.53
CA SER A 651 24.35 -9.57 82.68
C SER A 651 25.71 -8.98 82.34
N ILE A 652 26.65 -9.08 83.28
CA ILE A 652 28.05 -8.69 83.12
C ILE A 652 28.88 -9.94 83.32
N SER A 653 29.45 -10.47 82.24
CA SER A 653 30.26 -11.69 82.26
C SER A 653 31.58 -11.51 81.53
N TRP A 654 32.50 -12.44 81.72
CA TRP A 654 33.78 -12.48 81.01
C TRP A 654 33.77 -13.66 80.04
N THR A 655 34.13 -13.43 78.78
CA THR A 655 34.36 -14.54 77.86
C THR A 655 35.60 -15.30 78.32
N ARG A 656 35.50 -16.62 78.51
CA ARG A 656 36.71 -17.47 78.54
C ARG A 656 37.35 -17.37 77.16
N SER A 657 38.57 -16.84 77.09
CA SER A 657 39.41 -16.91 75.89
C SER A 657 39.63 -18.35 75.44
#